data_AF-A0A1L8TS80-F1
#
_entry.id   AF-A0A1L8TS80-F1
#
_cell.length_a   1.000
_cell.length_b   1.000
_cell.length_c   1.000
_cell.angle_alpha   90.00
_cell.angle_beta   90.00
_cell.angle_gamma   90.00
#
_symmetry.space_group_name_H-M   'P 1'
#
loop_
_entity.id
_entity.type
_entity.pdbx_description
1 polymer ?
#
loop_
_entity_poly.entity_id
_entity_poly.type
_entity_poly.pdbx_seq_one_letter_code
_entity_poly.pdbx_strand_id
1 'polypeptide(L)'
;MSKKSVYLLPIIYILLFLAVPQEAQSQSLELIPAVNQGARYPVTVEGFKQLLLDIDKAGTAEEYDILLDGELDLSQASIGRDFVVEDPSLDTITLMSIESKLTIKGKTKDAILRLPDQCFLGQAISFSNLTLQVAQLFGNGHSLLFENIQHLGKTCLYGGGNRDLTGDPVLLFDQVAGGTWEIYGGNEKGALTGDIQIKILSMIGEIDRLCGGSATGEITGNITTEICSLDGRLLEYYGGGLGTELNAVTVNGIIKNRLSSDNTNFTLGNFIGGVARSTTGMITNKIEGKGSFSDNGCFVGGSQIGEIYGGITTSIDSRAFHQGERSFIGGNQRLGAIYGSITNKIYAGKANAGSFKRIDGAGGLDISKVSLTNSENLLPAVDLNDPQKRTAEEIEYDQLTAESRLALAKSKTNFLVVGNVTTQVLGGCVSDVLGMDNTINGAGSMGVIKGDVHLSLGEASLAYSKSWGLHMQKVGKDPDILTTENYLGALYGFSVAAGGGSAQETLETSLYIQGKTTLDIYEALVQNAYGGSFSGIIEGECQVTCRGGQVTSIFGAGSGCYRIYGDSLFEMTGGKLENVGAAGSEKDRRMIGTAQTKIVGGDFLGTIVGTYGRVSNHMIDGDVKTHISGGRFFKSNDPTKIIGSVAKEGMISGDIELRVTGKVELADDLQIIAGRPKAASAKNYLGGPAKQVTFSMETDQQFSGMEIIGDGSENTKTLSSSKVYLDICTPQGNFSLVQGMVKNSFAGELLHEVMVDIKDAKAIKQLIASDTTSFTNHLIAKSKNQVALKIGTAKIDEVLNFTHLTVSDQLTAQKILNGSEAKSENFAQMYHQFGEVELLKEAIIKVEQLKTGSLKAATEAELHSPAGAENIYLNKLVTESHLIWRLLTSSRQQEIIGTYFGVQSGFPIITFTDQSQGLTPDNFIGFDEFGYSYTGDNSEQTSYAVAATILEYQVVSPYGEIKYLPARAPDNEPLPVAIWGNGTSRFGRVVVPLNSLLPLDITFVESESVEFQQAELKISNGEERQIIEKRWFPESGYHHQLQASFQQTTENLELVAVPSEIDFGTHSIGQTTIFYPQIVGKLQIKDTRIEKENWQLKLKAISDKKGELFFKKQGQIYSLEEEFLLMEGQGSFETDFSEWDTKTGIFLRMAKERQKIGTYSFSFHWVLTTKVE
;
A
#
# COMPACT_ATOMS: atom_id res chain seq x y z
N MET A 1 -63.37 69.53 -46.86
CA MET A 1 -64.69 69.66 -47.53
C MET A 1 -65.66 68.74 -46.79
N SER A 2 -66.80 69.25 -46.27
CA SER A 2 -68.13 69.23 -46.93
C SER A 2 -68.70 67.79 -47.03
N LYS A 3 -69.60 67.28 -46.16
CA LYS A 3 -70.98 67.66 -45.73
C LYS A 3 -72.08 66.91 -46.52
N LYS A 4 -72.91 66.12 -45.80
CA LYS A 4 -74.41 65.99 -45.82
C LYS A 4 -75.13 65.70 -47.17
N SER A 5 -76.38 65.21 -47.27
CA SER A 5 -77.48 64.85 -46.33
C SER A 5 -77.89 63.36 -46.58
N VAL A 6 -79.08 62.75 -46.41
CA VAL A 6 -80.51 63.05 -46.05
C VAL A 6 -80.98 61.78 -45.28
N TYR A 7 -81.47 61.78 -44.03
CA TYR A 7 -82.72 62.28 -43.39
C TYR A 7 -84.02 61.43 -43.54
N LEU A 8 -84.46 60.94 -42.36
CA LEU A 8 -85.84 60.72 -41.86
C LEU A 8 -86.63 59.40 -42.09
N LEU A 9 -86.78 58.69 -40.96
CA LEU A 9 -87.94 57.98 -40.38
C LEU A 9 -89.35 58.21 -41.00
N PRO A 10 -90.28 57.24 -40.91
CA PRO A 10 -90.90 56.94 -39.60
C PRO A 10 -91.11 55.48 -39.18
N ILE A 11 -91.19 55.35 -37.86
CA ILE A 11 -91.60 54.20 -37.02
C ILE A 11 -92.94 53.60 -37.47
N ILE A 12 -93.01 52.26 -37.59
CA ILE A 12 -94.15 51.38 -37.20
C ILE A 12 -93.88 49.89 -37.51
N TYR A 13 -93.05 49.58 -38.51
CA TYR A 13 -92.95 48.22 -39.11
C TYR A 13 -91.87 47.27 -38.52
N ILE A 14 -91.43 47.48 -37.27
CA ILE A 14 -90.34 46.69 -36.64
C ILE A 14 -90.88 45.59 -35.68
N LEU A 15 -92.20 45.56 -35.42
CA LEU A 15 -92.77 44.77 -34.32
C LEU A 15 -93.24 43.34 -34.66
N LEU A 16 -93.23 42.92 -35.93
CA LEU A 16 -93.82 41.63 -36.34
C LEU A 16 -93.00 40.87 -37.40
N PHE A 17 -92.61 39.65 -37.02
CA PHE A 17 -92.09 38.52 -37.80
C PHE A 17 -90.59 38.45 -38.16
N LEU A 18 -90.03 37.27 -37.83
CA LEU A 18 -88.81 36.63 -38.34
C LEU A 18 -87.43 37.17 -37.90
N ALA A 19 -87.23 37.19 -36.59
CA ALA A 19 -86.17 36.33 -36.04
C ALA A 19 -86.85 35.16 -35.29
N VAL A 20 -86.43 33.92 -35.54
CA VAL A 20 -86.88 32.77 -34.74
C VAL A 20 -86.08 32.79 -33.44
N PRO A 21 -86.72 32.85 -32.26
CA PRO A 21 -86.00 32.61 -31.02
C PRO A 21 -85.58 31.13 -31.01
N GLN A 22 -84.28 30.89 -31.14
CA GLN A 22 -83.71 29.60 -30.79
C GLN A 22 -83.99 29.38 -29.30
N GLU A 23 -84.65 28.26 -28.95
CA GLU A 23 -84.94 27.96 -27.55
C GLU A 23 -83.62 27.88 -26.78
N ALA A 24 -83.44 28.80 -25.83
CA ALA A 24 -82.35 28.71 -24.89
C ALA A 24 -82.60 27.48 -24.01
N GLN A 25 -81.86 26.39 -24.26
CA GLN A 25 -81.85 25.25 -23.36
C GLN A 25 -81.48 25.75 -21.96
N SER A 26 -82.37 25.52 -21.00
CA SER A 26 -82.14 25.91 -19.61
C SER A 26 -80.96 25.10 -19.06
N GLN A 27 -79.82 25.77 -18.88
CA GLN A 27 -78.64 25.22 -18.22
C GLN A 27 -79.05 24.55 -16.90
N SER A 28 -78.78 23.26 -16.79
CA SER A 28 -79.28 22.41 -15.71
C SER A 28 -78.24 21.42 -15.24
N LEU A 29 -78.17 21.26 -13.92
CA LEU A 29 -77.41 20.20 -13.26
C LEU A 29 -78.21 18.90 -13.39
N GLU A 30 -77.53 17.84 -13.81
CA GLU A 30 -78.11 16.50 -13.99
C GLU A 30 -77.37 15.52 -13.08
N LEU A 31 -78.14 14.71 -12.35
CA LEU A 31 -77.64 13.79 -11.34
C LEU A 31 -77.80 12.34 -11.82
N ILE A 32 -76.70 11.57 -11.81
CA ILE A 32 -76.68 10.18 -12.28
C ILE A 32 -76.03 9.29 -11.21
N PRO A 33 -76.73 8.26 -10.67
CA PRO A 33 -78.13 7.92 -10.92
C PRO A 33 -79.08 8.97 -10.34
N ALA A 34 -80.20 9.23 -11.05
CA ALA A 34 -81.16 10.23 -10.61
C ALA A 34 -81.97 9.75 -9.39
N VAL A 35 -81.82 10.45 -8.27
CA VAL A 35 -82.54 10.17 -7.02
C VAL A 35 -84.06 10.37 -7.18
N ASN A 36 -84.47 11.46 -7.81
CA ASN A 36 -85.88 11.79 -8.08
C ASN A 36 -86.16 11.75 -9.59
N GLN A 37 -87.08 10.89 -10.04
CA GLN A 37 -87.40 10.74 -11.46
C GLN A 37 -88.00 12.03 -12.04
N GLY A 38 -87.29 12.62 -13.01
CA GLY A 38 -87.72 13.85 -13.69
C GLY A 38 -87.32 15.15 -12.97
N ALA A 39 -86.56 15.09 -11.88
CA ALA A 39 -85.98 16.28 -11.25
C ALA A 39 -85.07 17.03 -12.24
N ARG A 40 -85.12 18.37 -12.19
CA ARG A 40 -84.24 19.27 -12.94
C ARG A 40 -83.77 20.37 -12.01
N TYR A 41 -82.50 20.37 -11.67
CA TYR A 41 -81.90 21.39 -10.82
C TYR A 41 -81.31 22.49 -11.70
N PRO A 42 -81.62 23.78 -11.48
CA PRO A 42 -81.01 24.87 -12.23
C PRO A 42 -79.53 25.01 -11.87
N VAL A 43 -78.70 25.52 -12.80
CA VAL A 43 -77.29 25.86 -12.50
C VAL A 43 -77.24 27.15 -11.68
N THR A 44 -77.54 27.04 -10.38
CA THR A 44 -77.52 28.12 -9.38
C THR A 44 -77.15 27.55 -8.01
N VAL A 45 -76.76 28.42 -7.07
CA VAL A 45 -76.46 28.03 -5.67
C VAL A 45 -77.59 27.22 -5.04
N GLU A 46 -78.84 27.68 -5.15
CA GLU A 46 -80.01 26.99 -4.57
C GLU A 46 -80.36 25.69 -5.33
N GLY A 47 -80.12 25.63 -6.64
CA GLY A 47 -80.26 24.39 -7.42
C GLY A 47 -79.24 23.33 -7.00
N PHE A 48 -77.99 23.72 -6.77
CA PHE A 48 -76.94 22.83 -6.27
C PHE A 48 -77.21 22.38 -4.83
N LYS A 49 -77.61 23.29 -3.92
CA LYS A 49 -78.07 22.95 -2.57
C LYS A 49 -79.22 21.93 -2.58
N GLN A 50 -80.23 22.11 -3.43
CA GLN A 50 -81.35 21.16 -3.53
C GLN A 50 -80.91 19.81 -4.08
N LEU A 51 -79.98 19.79 -5.04
CA LEU A 51 -79.39 18.55 -5.54
C LEU A 51 -78.65 17.78 -4.43
N LEU A 52 -77.83 18.45 -3.62
CA LEU A 52 -77.18 17.82 -2.46
C LEU A 52 -78.21 17.33 -1.42
N LEU A 53 -79.22 18.14 -1.11
CA LEU A 53 -80.28 17.81 -0.16
C LEU A 53 -81.14 16.60 -0.61
N ASP A 54 -81.34 16.42 -1.92
CA ASP A 54 -82.00 15.25 -2.47
C ASP A 54 -81.12 13.98 -2.34
N ILE A 55 -79.80 14.10 -2.54
CA ILE A 55 -78.84 12.99 -2.29
C ILE A 55 -78.86 12.59 -0.81
N ASP A 56 -78.79 13.55 0.11
CA ASP A 56 -78.87 13.31 1.56
C ASP A 56 -80.14 12.55 1.98
N LYS A 57 -81.31 12.95 1.47
CA LYS A 57 -82.60 12.46 1.99
C LYS A 57 -83.22 11.28 1.26
N ALA A 58 -82.76 11.00 0.05
CA ALA A 58 -83.30 9.91 -0.78
C ALA A 58 -82.23 9.14 -1.58
N GLY A 59 -80.95 9.48 -1.43
CA GLY A 59 -79.85 8.77 -2.07
C GLY A 59 -79.70 7.33 -1.57
N THR A 60 -79.33 6.43 -2.49
CA THR A 60 -79.07 5.00 -2.20
C THR A 60 -77.88 4.42 -2.96
N ALA A 61 -77.22 5.18 -3.86
CA ALA A 61 -76.00 4.77 -4.55
C ALA A 61 -74.73 5.19 -3.79
N GLU A 62 -73.67 4.38 -3.92
CA GLU A 62 -72.35 4.65 -3.34
C GLU A 62 -71.61 5.83 -4.01
N GLU A 63 -72.02 6.21 -5.22
CA GLU A 63 -71.38 7.24 -6.06
C GLU A 63 -72.41 7.94 -6.96
N TYR A 64 -72.21 9.24 -7.22
CA TYR A 64 -73.02 10.06 -8.14
C TYR A 64 -72.18 10.95 -9.07
N ASP A 65 -72.47 10.91 -10.37
CA ASP A 65 -72.06 11.92 -11.35
C ASP A 65 -72.99 13.15 -11.24
N ILE A 66 -72.42 14.34 -11.03
CA ILE A 66 -73.11 15.64 -11.11
C ILE A 66 -72.65 16.34 -12.40
N LEU A 67 -73.48 16.28 -13.44
CA LEU A 67 -73.17 16.86 -14.75
C LEU A 67 -73.52 18.34 -14.80
N LEU A 68 -72.49 19.19 -14.93
CA LEU A 68 -72.56 20.64 -15.02
C LEU A 68 -72.63 21.13 -16.47
N ASP A 69 -73.58 22.03 -16.75
CA ASP A 69 -73.86 22.59 -18.07
C ASP A 69 -73.85 24.13 -18.00
N GLY A 70 -72.66 24.74 -17.96
CA GLY A 70 -72.49 26.19 -17.85
C GLY A 70 -71.58 26.62 -16.69
N GLU A 71 -71.77 27.85 -16.21
CA GLU A 71 -71.04 28.43 -15.08
C GLU A 71 -71.85 28.33 -13.77
N LEU A 72 -71.26 27.67 -12.77
CA LEU A 72 -71.79 27.58 -11.40
C LEU A 72 -70.86 28.31 -10.44
N ASP A 73 -71.26 29.50 -10.03
CA ASP A 73 -70.56 30.29 -9.00
C ASP A 73 -71.14 29.99 -7.61
N LEU A 74 -70.32 29.38 -6.76
CA LEU A 74 -70.61 29.04 -5.36
C LEU A 74 -69.69 29.84 -4.40
N SER A 75 -68.91 30.81 -4.90
CA SER A 75 -67.89 31.54 -4.11
C SER A 75 -68.44 32.21 -2.86
N GLN A 76 -69.70 32.68 -2.90
CA GLN A 76 -70.40 33.32 -1.79
C GLN A 76 -71.32 32.38 -1.00
N ALA A 77 -71.29 31.07 -1.26
CA ALA A 77 -72.23 30.09 -0.69
C ALA A 77 -71.70 29.44 0.61
N SER A 78 -72.62 29.10 1.52
CA SER A 78 -72.31 28.45 2.81
C SER A 78 -71.93 26.97 2.71
N ILE A 79 -72.00 26.36 1.53
CA ILE A 79 -71.88 24.91 1.29
C ILE A 79 -70.51 24.31 1.63
N GLY A 80 -69.45 25.12 1.63
CA GLY A 80 -68.07 24.66 1.81
C GLY A 80 -67.63 24.54 3.27
N ARG A 81 -68.55 24.69 4.24
CA ARG A 81 -68.21 24.76 5.66
C ARG A 81 -67.84 23.41 6.27
N ASP A 82 -66.87 23.49 7.18
CA ASP A 82 -66.29 22.36 7.92
C ASP A 82 -67.16 21.87 9.10
N PHE A 83 -68.40 21.48 8.81
CA PHE A 83 -69.21 20.69 9.74
C PHE A 83 -70.23 19.80 9.00
N VAL A 84 -70.51 18.65 9.59
CA VAL A 84 -71.64 17.79 9.24
C VAL A 84 -72.88 18.32 9.98
N VAL A 85 -74.05 18.26 9.35
CA VAL A 85 -75.33 18.64 9.96
C VAL A 85 -76.21 17.40 10.04
N GLU A 86 -76.66 17.04 11.25
CA GLU A 86 -77.72 16.04 11.41
C GLU A 86 -79.05 16.59 10.87
N ASP A 87 -79.67 15.91 9.89
CA ASP A 87 -80.86 16.35 9.15
C ASP A 87 -80.71 17.75 8.50
N PRO A 88 -79.89 17.89 7.45
CA PRO A 88 -79.61 19.19 6.84
C PRO A 88 -80.85 19.84 6.18
N SER A 89 -80.79 21.15 6.00
CA SER A 89 -81.81 21.96 5.32
C SER A 89 -81.20 22.67 4.12
N LEU A 90 -82.02 23.27 3.25
CA LEU A 90 -81.52 24.01 2.08
C LEU A 90 -80.54 25.16 2.45
N ASP A 91 -80.62 25.70 3.67
CA ASP A 91 -79.69 26.73 4.16
C ASP A 91 -78.48 26.18 4.92
N THR A 92 -78.53 24.93 5.38
CA THR A 92 -77.50 24.31 6.24
C THR A 92 -76.74 23.16 5.57
N ILE A 93 -77.19 22.66 4.41
CA ILE A 93 -76.53 21.60 3.64
C ILE A 93 -75.11 22.00 3.24
N THR A 94 -74.15 21.12 3.52
CA THR A 94 -72.73 21.28 3.16
C THR A 94 -72.27 20.14 2.26
N LEU A 95 -71.16 20.31 1.56
CA LEU A 95 -70.52 19.20 0.83
C LEU A 95 -70.10 18.07 1.79
N MET A 96 -69.80 18.38 3.06
CA MET A 96 -69.53 17.36 4.08
C MET A 96 -70.77 16.63 4.62
N SER A 97 -71.99 17.03 4.24
CA SER A 97 -73.22 16.31 4.63
C SER A 97 -73.46 15.04 3.81
N ILE A 98 -72.71 14.83 2.72
CA ILE A 98 -72.97 13.76 1.75
C ILE A 98 -71.94 12.63 1.90
N GLU A 99 -72.35 11.46 2.38
CA GLU A 99 -71.46 10.29 2.56
C GLU A 99 -71.08 9.61 1.23
N SER A 100 -71.98 9.61 0.23
CA SER A 100 -71.72 9.04 -1.10
C SER A 100 -70.60 9.80 -1.84
N LYS A 101 -69.81 9.07 -2.63
CA LYS A 101 -68.78 9.67 -3.50
C LYS A 101 -69.42 10.58 -4.56
N LEU A 102 -68.74 11.64 -4.95
CA LEU A 102 -69.24 12.60 -5.92
C LEU A 102 -68.26 12.77 -7.10
N THR A 103 -68.78 12.90 -8.32
CA THR A 103 -68.00 13.22 -9.51
C THR A 103 -68.62 14.44 -10.20
N ILE A 104 -68.07 15.63 -9.99
CA ILE A 104 -68.56 16.88 -10.60
C ILE A 104 -67.91 17.06 -11.96
N LYS A 105 -68.73 17.10 -13.02
CA LYS A 105 -68.26 16.86 -14.38
C LYS A 105 -68.88 17.80 -15.41
N GLY A 106 -68.06 18.48 -16.20
CA GLY A 106 -68.55 19.30 -17.31
C GLY A 106 -69.19 18.47 -18.42
N LYS A 107 -70.40 18.84 -18.87
CA LYS A 107 -71.00 18.31 -20.12
C LYS A 107 -70.25 18.78 -21.36
N THR A 108 -69.64 19.96 -21.29
CA THR A 108 -68.64 20.48 -22.24
C THR A 108 -67.42 20.97 -21.46
N LYS A 109 -66.28 21.14 -22.14
CA LYS A 109 -65.05 21.69 -21.50
C LYS A 109 -65.19 23.17 -21.10
N ASP A 110 -66.22 23.86 -21.57
CA ASP A 110 -66.51 25.27 -21.28
C ASP A 110 -67.28 25.46 -19.95
N ALA A 111 -67.61 24.37 -19.24
CA ALA A 111 -68.21 24.43 -17.91
C ALA A 111 -67.26 25.08 -16.90
N ILE A 112 -67.77 25.94 -16.02
CA ILE A 112 -66.99 26.66 -15.00
C ILE A 112 -67.57 26.38 -13.62
N LEU A 113 -66.73 25.98 -12.68
CA LEU A 113 -67.07 25.79 -11.27
C LEU A 113 -66.20 26.72 -10.41
N ARG A 114 -66.84 27.65 -9.69
CA ARG A 114 -66.19 28.45 -8.65
C ARG A 114 -66.66 27.96 -7.29
N LEU A 115 -65.75 27.45 -6.47
CA LEU A 115 -66.05 27.00 -5.11
C LEU A 115 -65.94 28.17 -4.11
N PRO A 116 -66.50 28.06 -2.89
CA PRO A 116 -66.21 28.98 -1.79
C PRO A 116 -64.70 29.17 -1.55
N ASP A 117 -64.30 30.34 -1.03
CA ASP A 117 -62.89 30.66 -0.74
C ASP A 117 -62.21 29.62 0.17
N GLN A 118 -62.98 29.01 1.08
CA GLN A 118 -62.59 27.81 1.81
C GLN A 118 -63.66 26.73 1.59
N CYS A 119 -63.27 25.59 1.02
CA CYS A 119 -64.17 24.49 0.71
C CYS A 119 -63.69 23.18 1.34
N PHE A 120 -64.51 22.62 2.24
CA PHE A 120 -64.25 21.35 2.93
C PHE A 120 -65.16 20.24 2.39
N LEU A 121 -64.60 19.04 2.27
CA LEU A 121 -65.23 17.84 1.70
C LEU A 121 -65.38 16.76 2.77
N GLY A 122 -66.36 15.87 2.61
CA GLY A 122 -66.65 14.77 3.56
C GLY A 122 -66.61 13.37 2.93
N GLN A 123 -66.17 13.29 1.68
CA GLN A 123 -66.17 12.09 0.85
C GLN A 123 -64.99 12.14 -0.14
N ALA A 124 -64.74 11.03 -0.83
CA ALA A 124 -63.91 11.07 -2.03
C ALA A 124 -64.66 11.81 -3.16
N ILE A 125 -63.98 12.72 -3.85
CA ILE A 125 -64.56 13.52 -4.95
C ILE A 125 -63.66 13.52 -6.18
N SER A 126 -64.29 13.48 -7.36
CA SER A 126 -63.65 13.72 -8.65
C SER A 126 -64.16 15.01 -9.27
N PHE A 127 -63.26 15.79 -9.87
CA PHE A 127 -63.56 16.91 -10.75
C PHE A 127 -63.11 16.54 -12.16
N SER A 128 -64.01 16.61 -13.15
CA SER A 128 -63.73 16.14 -14.51
C SER A 128 -64.23 17.11 -15.60
N ASN A 129 -63.42 17.33 -16.65
CA ASN A 129 -63.81 18.08 -17.86
C ASN A 129 -64.34 19.51 -17.64
N LEU A 130 -63.84 20.24 -16.64
CA LEU A 130 -64.34 21.58 -16.30
C LEU A 130 -63.24 22.59 -15.98
N THR A 131 -63.61 23.86 -15.95
CA THR A 131 -62.78 24.95 -15.45
C THR A 131 -63.01 25.13 -13.95
N LEU A 132 -61.97 25.00 -13.13
CA LEU A 132 -62.04 25.08 -11.66
C LEU A 132 -61.39 26.37 -11.13
N GLN A 133 -62.10 27.06 -10.23
CA GLN A 133 -61.56 28.13 -9.39
C GLN A 133 -61.92 27.87 -7.91
N VAL A 134 -60.91 27.90 -7.05
CA VAL A 134 -61.04 27.81 -5.58
C VAL A 134 -59.81 28.49 -4.96
N ALA A 135 -59.90 29.01 -3.74
CA ALA A 135 -58.74 29.59 -3.05
C ALA A 135 -58.11 28.58 -2.07
N GLN A 136 -58.93 27.89 -1.26
CA GLN A 136 -58.50 26.78 -0.41
C GLN A 136 -59.47 25.59 -0.51
N LEU A 137 -58.93 24.38 -0.70
CA LEU A 137 -59.70 23.14 -0.82
C LEU A 137 -59.13 22.09 0.14
N PHE A 138 -60.00 21.46 0.95
CA PHE A 138 -59.64 20.51 2.00
C PHE A 138 -60.36 19.17 1.78
N GLY A 139 -59.59 18.09 1.60
CA GLY A 139 -60.09 16.73 1.38
C GLY A 139 -60.41 15.94 2.65
N ASN A 140 -60.04 16.45 3.83
CA ASN A 140 -60.30 15.86 5.15
C ASN A 140 -59.87 14.38 5.33
N GLY A 141 -58.91 13.89 4.53
CA GLY A 141 -58.42 12.51 4.56
C GLY A 141 -58.99 11.60 3.46
N HIS A 142 -59.77 12.15 2.51
CA HIS A 142 -60.35 11.41 1.39
C HIS A 142 -59.59 11.63 0.06
N SER A 143 -59.88 10.83 -0.96
CA SER A 143 -59.30 10.97 -2.30
C SER A 143 -59.87 12.16 -3.06
N LEU A 144 -58.99 12.98 -3.66
CA LEU A 144 -59.35 14.09 -4.55
C LEU A 144 -58.76 13.82 -5.94
N LEU A 145 -59.62 13.70 -6.95
CA LEU A 145 -59.21 13.42 -8.34
C LEU A 145 -59.50 14.64 -9.23
N PHE A 146 -58.54 14.99 -10.09
CA PHE A 146 -58.64 16.11 -11.03
C PHE A 146 -58.30 15.62 -12.45
N GLU A 147 -59.31 15.52 -13.32
CA GLU A 147 -59.20 14.94 -14.67
C GLU A 147 -59.57 15.94 -15.77
N ASN A 148 -58.63 16.27 -16.66
CA ASN A 148 -58.84 17.24 -17.76
C ASN A 148 -59.45 18.58 -17.23
N ILE A 149 -58.80 19.15 -16.22
CA ILE A 149 -59.22 20.38 -15.53
C ILE A 149 -58.45 21.60 -16.04
N GLN A 150 -59.17 22.67 -16.39
CA GLN A 150 -58.59 23.99 -16.59
C GLN A 150 -58.65 24.77 -15.27
N HIS A 151 -57.53 25.10 -14.66
CA HIS A 151 -57.49 25.82 -13.39
C HIS A 151 -57.31 27.35 -13.60
N LEU A 152 -57.95 28.15 -12.75
CA LEU A 152 -57.90 29.62 -12.75
C LEU A 152 -57.50 30.18 -11.38
N GLY A 153 -56.50 31.05 -11.36
CA GLY A 153 -56.02 31.72 -10.15
C GLY A 153 -54.97 30.91 -9.39
N LYS A 154 -54.99 30.99 -8.06
CA LYS A 154 -54.10 30.25 -7.17
C LYS A 154 -54.91 29.47 -6.12
N THR A 155 -54.62 28.18 -6.00
CA THR A 155 -55.23 27.25 -5.04
C THR A 155 -54.21 26.78 -4.00
N CYS A 156 -54.57 26.78 -2.73
CA CYS A 156 -53.93 25.95 -1.71
C CYS A 156 -54.77 24.68 -1.46
N LEU A 157 -54.23 23.52 -1.81
CA LEU A 157 -54.89 22.22 -1.69
C LEU A 157 -54.34 21.44 -0.49
N TYR A 158 -55.22 20.94 0.35
CA TYR A 158 -54.90 20.04 1.46
C TYR A 158 -55.64 18.70 1.26
N GLY A 159 -54.92 17.58 1.25
CA GLY A 159 -55.54 16.24 1.27
C GLY A 159 -56.21 15.94 2.60
N GLY A 160 -55.64 16.44 3.70
CA GLY A 160 -56.24 16.48 5.02
C GLY A 160 -57.13 17.72 5.24
N GLY A 161 -57.15 18.20 6.47
CA GLY A 161 -57.98 19.31 6.94
C GLY A 161 -57.20 20.30 7.81
N ASN A 162 -57.88 20.90 8.78
CA ASN A 162 -57.31 21.88 9.71
C ASN A 162 -57.44 21.48 11.20
N ARG A 163 -57.68 20.19 11.44
CA ARG A 163 -57.89 19.54 12.74
C ARG A 163 -57.25 18.15 12.72
N ASP A 164 -57.30 17.46 13.86
CA ASP A 164 -56.90 16.06 13.94
C ASP A 164 -57.87 15.17 13.13
N LEU A 165 -57.31 14.25 12.33
CA LEU A 165 -58.03 13.44 11.34
C LEU A 165 -57.47 12.02 11.22
N THR A 166 -58.24 11.13 10.59
CA THR A 166 -57.83 9.76 10.23
C THR A 166 -58.40 9.43 8.86
N GLY A 167 -57.54 8.96 7.94
CA GLY A 167 -57.89 8.68 6.55
C GLY A 167 -56.64 8.67 5.65
N ASP A 168 -56.76 8.04 4.49
CA ASP A 168 -55.67 7.81 3.54
C ASP A 168 -55.87 8.70 2.28
N PRO A 169 -55.49 10.00 2.31
CA PRO A 169 -55.78 10.91 1.20
C PRO A 169 -54.94 10.61 -0.04
N VAL A 170 -55.63 10.54 -1.18
CA VAL A 170 -55.04 10.31 -2.51
C VAL A 170 -55.33 11.52 -3.41
N LEU A 171 -54.31 12.30 -3.74
CA LEU A 171 -54.41 13.45 -4.64
C LEU A 171 -53.93 13.05 -6.05
N LEU A 172 -54.85 12.95 -7.02
CA LEU A 172 -54.54 12.60 -8.41
C LEU A 172 -54.76 13.77 -9.36
N PHE A 173 -53.75 14.12 -10.15
CA PHE A 173 -53.83 15.11 -11.22
C PHE A 173 -53.52 14.45 -12.57
N ASP A 174 -54.51 14.37 -13.46
CA ASP A 174 -54.32 14.00 -14.86
C ASP A 174 -54.89 15.06 -15.81
N GLN A 175 -54.08 15.47 -16.78
CA GLN A 175 -54.41 16.50 -17.78
C GLN A 175 -54.87 17.84 -17.16
N VAL A 176 -54.28 18.25 -16.04
CA VAL A 176 -54.61 19.52 -15.35
C VAL A 176 -53.79 20.66 -15.93
N ALA A 177 -54.42 21.77 -16.34
CA ALA A 177 -53.76 22.88 -17.01
C ALA A 177 -54.08 24.24 -16.36
N GLY A 178 -53.06 25.09 -16.16
CA GLY A 178 -53.20 26.50 -15.79
C GLY A 178 -53.21 26.84 -14.29
N GLY A 179 -53.16 28.15 -14.04
CA GLY A 179 -53.07 28.74 -12.70
C GLY A 179 -51.81 28.32 -11.92
N THR A 180 -51.88 28.48 -10.61
CA THR A 180 -50.76 28.20 -9.68
C THR A 180 -51.22 27.38 -8.49
N TRP A 181 -50.46 26.36 -8.11
CA TRP A 181 -50.83 25.45 -7.00
C TRP A 181 -49.84 25.53 -5.83
N GLU A 182 -50.37 25.55 -4.60
CA GLU A 182 -49.68 25.00 -3.43
C GLU A 182 -50.40 23.70 -3.04
N ILE A 183 -49.67 22.59 -2.97
CA ILE A 183 -50.21 21.25 -2.73
C ILE A 183 -49.62 20.71 -1.43
N TYR A 184 -50.48 20.29 -0.52
CA TYR A 184 -50.13 19.62 0.74
C TYR A 184 -50.92 18.31 0.82
N GLY A 185 -50.22 17.16 0.85
CA GLY A 185 -50.91 15.86 0.94
C GLY A 185 -51.61 15.64 2.28
N GLY A 186 -51.10 16.26 3.34
CA GLY A 186 -51.64 16.19 4.71
C GLY A 186 -52.50 17.40 5.09
N ASN A 187 -52.43 17.76 6.37
CA ASN A 187 -53.21 18.85 6.97
C ASN A 187 -52.58 20.23 6.75
N GLU A 188 -53.39 21.29 6.89
CA GLU A 188 -52.91 22.64 7.21
C GLU A 188 -52.28 22.65 8.62
N LYS A 189 -52.98 22.06 9.59
CA LYS A 189 -52.62 21.94 11.01
C LYS A 189 -53.37 20.77 11.67
N GLY A 190 -52.84 20.25 12.77
CA GLY A 190 -53.37 19.06 13.46
C GLY A 190 -52.74 17.76 12.96
N ALA A 191 -53.03 16.65 13.64
CA ALA A 191 -52.52 15.32 13.32
C ALA A 191 -53.30 14.63 12.19
N LEU A 192 -52.64 13.84 11.35
CA LEU A 192 -53.28 12.94 10.38
C LEU A 192 -52.76 11.51 10.59
N THR A 193 -53.67 10.56 10.77
CA THR A 193 -53.34 9.12 10.85
C THR A 193 -53.81 8.41 9.58
N GLY A 194 -52.88 7.86 8.81
CA GLY A 194 -53.14 7.24 7.49
C GLY A 194 -52.01 7.48 6.49
N ASP A 195 -51.98 6.67 5.43
CA ASP A 195 -50.99 6.76 4.35
C ASP A 195 -51.40 7.81 3.32
N ILE A 196 -50.47 8.69 2.93
CA ILE A 196 -50.71 9.82 2.02
C ILE A 196 -50.13 9.51 0.63
N GLN A 197 -50.92 9.72 -0.43
CA GLN A 197 -50.47 9.61 -1.81
C GLN A 197 -50.73 10.89 -2.62
N ILE A 198 -49.71 11.39 -3.30
CA ILE A 198 -49.83 12.44 -4.33
C ILE A 198 -49.33 11.88 -5.66
N LYS A 199 -50.10 12.06 -6.73
CA LYS A 199 -49.74 11.59 -8.08
C LYS A 199 -50.09 12.61 -9.16
N ILE A 200 -49.06 13.11 -9.84
CA ILE A 200 -49.20 14.02 -10.98
C ILE A 200 -48.85 13.21 -12.24
N LEU A 201 -49.87 12.70 -12.93
CA LEU A 201 -49.71 11.98 -14.21
C LEU A 201 -49.37 12.95 -15.34
N SER A 202 -50.11 14.06 -15.44
CA SER A 202 -49.90 15.10 -16.43
C SER A 202 -50.44 16.44 -15.92
N MET A 203 -49.57 17.44 -15.80
CA MET A 203 -49.95 18.82 -15.46
C MET A 203 -49.19 19.82 -16.35
N ILE A 204 -49.84 20.94 -16.70
CA ILE A 204 -49.26 22.09 -17.40
C ILE A 204 -49.48 23.34 -16.54
N GLY A 205 -48.43 23.94 -16.00
CA GLY A 205 -48.56 25.12 -15.13
C GLY A 205 -47.47 25.25 -14.07
N GLU A 206 -47.77 25.99 -13.01
CA GLU A 206 -46.82 26.27 -11.93
C GLU A 206 -47.29 25.72 -10.58
N ILE A 207 -46.36 25.08 -9.87
CA ILE A 207 -46.50 24.65 -8.49
C ILE A 207 -45.52 25.48 -7.65
N ASP A 208 -46.06 26.44 -6.88
CA ASP A 208 -45.28 27.28 -5.97
C ASP A 208 -44.66 26.42 -4.86
N ARG A 209 -45.43 25.47 -4.32
CA ARG A 209 -44.98 24.53 -3.29
C ARG A 209 -45.68 23.18 -3.41
N LEU A 210 -44.92 22.10 -3.29
CA LEU A 210 -45.44 20.75 -3.09
C LEU A 210 -44.88 20.19 -1.78
N CYS A 211 -45.77 19.96 -0.81
CA CYS A 211 -45.52 19.24 0.42
C CYS A 211 -46.15 17.84 0.31
N GLY A 212 -45.36 16.78 0.41
CA GLY A 212 -45.89 15.41 0.37
C GLY A 212 -46.85 15.11 1.52
N GLY A 213 -46.60 15.72 2.69
CA GLY A 213 -47.48 15.69 3.86
C GLY A 213 -48.03 17.08 4.23
N SER A 214 -48.01 17.41 5.51
CA SER A 214 -48.71 18.56 6.10
C SER A 214 -47.94 19.88 5.98
N ALA A 215 -48.65 21.01 6.05
CA ALA A 215 -48.03 22.32 6.24
C ALA A 215 -47.47 22.48 7.68
N THR A 216 -48.23 22.05 8.68
CA THR A 216 -47.84 21.96 10.10
C THR A 216 -48.53 20.78 10.78
N GLY A 217 -48.01 20.28 11.91
CA GLY A 217 -48.64 19.23 12.71
C GLY A 217 -47.91 17.89 12.68
N GLU A 218 -48.66 16.79 12.70
CA GLU A 218 -48.12 15.43 12.79
C GLU A 218 -48.74 14.50 11.75
N ILE A 219 -47.97 13.55 11.23
CA ILE A 219 -48.43 12.47 10.36
C ILE A 219 -48.01 11.14 10.97
N THR A 220 -48.94 10.23 11.13
CA THR A 220 -48.68 8.83 11.50
C THR A 220 -49.12 7.93 10.36
N GLY A 221 -48.18 7.65 9.46
CA GLY A 221 -48.39 6.98 8.18
C GLY A 221 -47.27 7.32 7.19
N ASN A 222 -47.23 6.62 6.06
CA ASN A 222 -46.25 6.78 5.00
C ASN A 222 -46.67 7.90 4.03
N ILE A 223 -45.70 8.47 3.33
CA ILE A 223 -45.93 9.54 2.35
C ILE A 223 -45.32 9.10 1.02
N THR A 224 -46.13 9.08 -0.06
CA THR A 224 -45.66 8.75 -1.41
C THR A 224 -46.08 9.82 -2.41
N THR A 225 -45.10 10.50 -3.01
CA THR A 225 -45.33 11.49 -4.08
C THR A 225 -44.70 11.01 -5.39
N GLU A 226 -45.50 10.94 -6.46
CA GLU A 226 -45.06 10.56 -7.81
C GLU A 226 -45.42 11.65 -8.85
N ILE A 227 -44.42 12.17 -9.57
CA ILE A 227 -44.59 13.10 -10.69
C ILE A 227 -44.11 12.43 -11.98
N CYS A 228 -45.00 12.22 -12.94
CA CYS A 228 -44.71 11.59 -14.24
C CYS A 228 -44.61 12.59 -15.40
N SER A 229 -45.29 13.74 -15.33
CA SER A 229 -45.16 14.81 -16.32
C SER A 229 -45.63 16.15 -15.73
N LEU A 230 -44.75 17.14 -15.76
CA LEU A 230 -45.07 18.54 -15.45
C LEU A 230 -44.47 19.45 -16.53
N ASP A 231 -45.32 20.07 -17.32
CA ASP A 231 -44.95 21.14 -18.27
C ASP A 231 -44.97 22.48 -17.53
N GLY A 232 -43.82 22.88 -16.98
CA GLY A 232 -43.69 24.10 -16.20
C GLY A 232 -42.83 23.93 -14.95
N ARG A 233 -43.12 24.71 -13.91
CA ARG A 233 -42.21 24.94 -12.77
C ARG A 233 -42.72 24.33 -11.47
N LEU A 234 -41.83 23.62 -10.77
CA LEU A 234 -41.98 23.24 -9.36
C LEU A 234 -40.97 24.06 -8.55
N LEU A 235 -41.43 25.09 -7.85
CA LEU A 235 -40.54 26.09 -7.22
C LEU A 235 -39.97 25.60 -5.88
N GLU A 236 -40.81 25.08 -4.98
CA GLU A 236 -40.39 24.44 -3.73
C GLU A 236 -40.96 23.02 -3.59
N TYR A 237 -40.12 22.07 -3.16
CA TYR A 237 -40.53 20.72 -2.81
C TYR A 237 -40.07 20.33 -1.40
N TYR A 238 -40.99 19.75 -0.62
CA TYR A 238 -40.75 19.20 0.73
C TYR A 238 -41.43 17.83 0.84
N GLY A 239 -40.67 16.74 0.85
CA GLY A 239 -41.23 15.38 0.82
C GLY A 239 -42.12 15.04 2.02
N GLY A 240 -41.81 15.54 3.22
CA GLY A 240 -42.60 15.30 4.43
C GLY A 240 -43.57 16.43 4.79
N GLY A 241 -43.17 17.67 4.54
CA GLY A 241 -43.96 18.85 4.92
C GLY A 241 -43.10 20.09 5.16
N LEU A 242 -43.76 21.23 5.29
CA LEU A 242 -43.10 22.52 5.49
C LEU A 242 -42.60 22.63 6.95
N GLY A 243 -43.46 23.07 7.86
CA GLY A 243 -43.09 23.36 9.24
C GLY A 243 -42.32 24.67 9.41
N THR A 244 -42.42 25.23 10.61
CA THR A 244 -41.80 26.48 11.05
C THR A 244 -41.14 26.27 12.42
N GLU A 245 -40.49 27.30 12.96
CA GLU A 245 -39.85 27.20 14.28
C GLU A 245 -40.86 27.09 15.45
N LEU A 246 -42.08 27.61 15.26
CA LEU A 246 -43.16 27.54 16.24
C LEU A 246 -44.14 26.40 15.97
N ASN A 247 -44.42 26.11 14.69
CA ASN A 247 -45.35 25.08 14.26
C ASN A 247 -44.59 24.06 13.39
N ALA A 248 -44.00 23.05 14.01
CA ALA A 248 -43.20 21.99 13.37
C ALA A 248 -44.03 21.02 12.48
N VAL A 249 -43.35 20.13 11.74
CA VAL A 249 -43.96 18.94 11.12
C VAL A 249 -43.23 17.67 11.58
N THR A 250 -43.96 16.72 12.16
CA THR A 250 -43.43 15.39 12.52
C THR A 250 -44.05 14.30 11.64
N VAL A 251 -43.24 13.36 11.12
CA VAL A 251 -43.67 12.26 10.24
C VAL A 251 -43.22 10.90 10.81
N ASN A 252 -44.14 10.18 11.44
CA ASN A 252 -43.95 8.84 11.99
C ASN A 252 -44.14 7.77 10.89
N GLY A 253 -43.36 7.84 9.81
CA GLY A 253 -43.46 6.92 8.67
C GLY A 253 -42.39 7.14 7.60
N ILE A 254 -42.49 6.41 6.47
CA ILE A 254 -41.51 6.44 5.38
C ILE A 254 -41.93 7.48 4.33
N ILE A 255 -41.00 8.33 3.90
CA ILE A 255 -41.19 9.28 2.79
C ILE A 255 -40.61 8.71 1.50
N LYS A 256 -41.40 8.71 0.41
CA LYS A 256 -41.02 8.24 -0.92
C LYS A 256 -41.32 9.32 -1.97
N ASN A 257 -40.26 9.92 -2.50
CA ASN A 257 -40.31 10.98 -3.51
C ASN A 257 -39.85 10.42 -4.85
N ARG A 258 -40.72 10.41 -5.87
CA ARG A 258 -40.37 9.99 -7.24
C ARG A 258 -40.74 11.06 -8.26
N LEU A 259 -39.74 11.66 -8.89
CA LEU A 259 -39.91 12.65 -9.95
C LEU A 259 -39.29 12.10 -11.24
N SER A 260 -40.12 11.88 -12.26
CA SER A 260 -39.77 11.20 -13.51
C SER A 260 -40.47 11.90 -14.67
N SER A 261 -40.11 13.15 -14.97
CA SER A 261 -40.77 13.94 -16.02
C SER A 261 -40.23 13.58 -17.41
N ASP A 262 -41.11 13.36 -18.38
CA ASP A 262 -40.73 13.23 -19.79
C ASP A 262 -40.71 14.56 -20.55
N ASN A 263 -41.08 15.67 -19.89
CA ASN A 263 -41.19 16.99 -20.52
C ASN A 263 -39.90 17.82 -20.35
N THR A 264 -39.42 18.43 -21.44
CA THR A 264 -38.24 19.32 -21.41
C THR A 264 -38.48 20.62 -20.65
N ASN A 265 -39.72 21.13 -20.62
CA ASN A 265 -40.05 22.41 -19.97
C ASN A 265 -40.05 22.30 -18.43
N PHE A 266 -40.04 21.08 -17.89
CA PHE A 266 -40.02 20.84 -16.46
C PHE A 266 -38.83 21.54 -15.79
N THR A 267 -39.10 22.45 -14.85
CA THR A 267 -38.07 23.21 -14.13
C THR A 267 -38.18 22.94 -12.63
N LEU A 268 -37.14 22.29 -12.07
CA LEU A 268 -37.04 21.97 -10.65
C LEU A 268 -36.30 23.07 -9.87
N GLY A 269 -36.98 23.67 -8.90
CA GLY A 269 -36.47 24.69 -8.00
C GLY A 269 -35.66 24.13 -6.83
N ASN A 270 -36.11 24.41 -5.60
CA ASN A 270 -35.49 23.92 -4.37
C ASN A 270 -36.13 22.58 -3.96
N PHE A 271 -35.31 21.57 -3.64
CA PHE A 271 -35.79 20.23 -3.28
C PHE A 271 -35.28 19.80 -1.90
N ILE A 272 -36.21 19.48 -1.00
CA ILE A 272 -35.97 18.87 0.31
C ILE A 272 -36.67 17.52 0.36
N GLY A 273 -35.92 16.42 0.49
CA GLY A 273 -36.49 15.07 0.53
C GLY A 273 -37.30 14.77 1.79
N GLY A 274 -36.96 15.42 2.91
CA GLY A 274 -37.64 15.31 4.20
C GLY A 274 -38.59 16.47 4.51
N VAL A 275 -38.54 16.96 5.75
CA VAL A 275 -39.29 18.15 6.21
C VAL A 275 -38.41 19.39 6.19
N ALA A 276 -38.98 20.61 6.23
CA ALA A 276 -38.15 21.79 6.53
C ALA A 276 -37.72 21.80 8.01
N ARG A 277 -38.62 21.46 8.95
CA ARG A 277 -38.32 21.45 10.39
C ARG A 277 -39.00 20.31 11.16
N SER A 278 -38.23 19.68 12.05
CA SER A 278 -38.57 18.58 12.98
C SER A 278 -38.38 17.17 12.38
N THR A 279 -39.04 16.17 12.94
CA THR A 279 -38.65 14.77 12.89
C THR A 279 -39.35 13.97 11.78
N THR A 280 -38.64 13.06 11.12
CA THR A 280 -39.19 12.15 10.11
C THR A 280 -38.60 10.75 10.22
N GLY A 281 -39.29 9.73 9.69
CA GLY A 281 -38.71 8.43 9.38
C GLY A 281 -37.86 8.43 8.11
N MET A 282 -37.49 7.22 7.66
CA MET A 282 -36.66 6.94 6.48
C MET A 282 -37.13 7.67 5.20
N ILE A 283 -36.18 8.17 4.40
CA ILE A 283 -36.44 8.93 3.16
C ILE A 283 -35.89 8.19 1.95
N THR A 284 -36.67 8.12 0.86
CA THR A 284 -36.22 7.66 -0.46
C THR A 284 -36.54 8.69 -1.54
N ASN A 285 -35.52 9.13 -2.27
CA ASN A 285 -35.62 10.07 -3.39
C ASN A 285 -35.20 9.37 -4.69
N LYS A 286 -36.03 9.44 -5.74
CA LYS A 286 -35.65 9.04 -7.10
C LYS A 286 -36.01 10.15 -8.10
N ILE A 287 -35.01 10.64 -8.83
CA ILE A 287 -35.14 11.68 -9.85
C ILE A 287 -34.54 11.17 -11.17
N GLU A 288 -35.34 11.22 -12.23
CA GLU A 288 -34.98 10.74 -13.57
C GLU A 288 -35.72 11.53 -14.65
N GLY A 289 -35.32 11.36 -15.92
CA GLY A 289 -36.02 11.96 -17.07
C GLY A 289 -35.48 13.32 -17.50
N LYS A 290 -36.35 14.10 -18.17
CA LYS A 290 -36.04 15.39 -18.80
C LYS A 290 -36.43 16.57 -17.90
N GLY A 291 -35.87 17.73 -18.19
CA GLY A 291 -36.20 18.99 -17.53
C GLY A 291 -35.00 19.93 -17.45
N SER A 292 -34.97 20.73 -16.40
CA SER A 292 -33.91 21.64 -16.00
C SER A 292 -33.91 21.85 -14.49
N PHE A 293 -32.78 22.29 -13.94
CA PHE A 293 -32.79 23.01 -12.66
C PHE A 293 -33.08 24.50 -12.92
N SER A 294 -33.75 25.19 -11.99
CA SER A 294 -33.83 26.67 -12.04
C SER A 294 -32.50 27.32 -11.65
N ASP A 295 -32.38 28.64 -11.73
CA ASP A 295 -31.14 29.35 -11.32
C ASP A 295 -30.83 29.27 -9.82
N ASN A 296 -31.84 29.06 -8.96
CA ASN A 296 -31.71 29.17 -7.50
C ASN A 296 -32.30 27.96 -6.77
N GLY A 297 -31.59 27.49 -5.73
CA GLY A 297 -32.02 26.41 -4.84
C GLY A 297 -30.92 25.39 -4.57
N CYS A 298 -31.11 24.57 -3.53
CA CYS A 298 -30.26 23.42 -3.23
C CYS A 298 -31.00 22.12 -3.57
N PHE A 299 -30.23 21.05 -3.73
CA PHE A 299 -30.76 19.69 -3.71
C PHE A 299 -30.40 19.02 -2.37
N VAL A 300 -31.39 18.71 -1.55
CA VAL A 300 -31.21 18.14 -0.20
C VAL A 300 -31.94 16.79 -0.12
N GLY A 301 -31.19 15.71 0.11
CA GLY A 301 -31.73 14.36 0.24
C GLY A 301 -32.52 14.14 1.54
N GLY A 302 -32.10 14.78 2.63
CA GLY A 302 -32.77 14.79 3.93
C GLY A 302 -33.69 16.01 4.16
N SER A 303 -33.75 16.45 5.40
CA SER A 303 -34.52 17.61 5.87
C SER A 303 -33.69 18.90 5.85
N GLN A 304 -34.29 20.09 5.93
CA GLN A 304 -33.48 21.30 6.18
C GLN A 304 -32.91 21.28 7.61
N ILE A 305 -33.78 21.01 8.59
CA ILE A 305 -33.49 20.98 10.02
C ILE A 305 -34.29 19.83 10.68
N GLY A 306 -33.66 18.99 11.48
CA GLY A 306 -34.35 18.06 12.39
C GLY A 306 -33.89 16.61 12.32
N GLU A 307 -34.58 15.72 13.03
CA GLU A 307 -34.13 14.32 13.21
C GLU A 307 -34.69 13.37 12.15
N ILE A 308 -33.89 12.38 11.75
CA ILE A 308 -34.27 11.36 10.78
C ILE A 308 -34.05 9.98 11.42
N TYR A 309 -35.15 9.26 11.67
CA TYR A 309 -35.14 7.91 12.23
C TYR A 309 -35.23 6.88 11.09
N GLY A 310 -34.08 6.55 10.53
CA GLY A 310 -33.92 5.71 9.35
C GLY A 310 -32.84 6.24 8.43
N GLY A 311 -32.57 5.50 7.34
CA GLY A 311 -31.62 5.93 6.33
C GLY A 311 -32.18 6.97 5.36
N ILE A 312 -31.29 7.48 4.50
CA ILE A 312 -31.64 8.29 3.33
C ILE A 312 -31.10 7.60 2.10
N THR A 313 -31.95 7.32 1.10
CA THR A 313 -31.52 6.81 -0.20
C THR A 313 -31.89 7.80 -1.30
N THR A 314 -30.91 8.30 -2.04
CA THR A 314 -31.10 9.31 -3.08
C THR A 314 -30.48 8.84 -4.39
N SER A 315 -31.30 8.67 -5.43
CA SER A 315 -30.86 8.36 -6.79
C SER A 315 -31.27 9.48 -7.73
N ILE A 316 -30.31 10.09 -8.43
CA ILE A 316 -30.56 11.17 -9.40
C ILE A 316 -29.81 10.91 -10.70
N ASP A 317 -30.53 10.96 -11.82
CA ASP A 317 -30.00 10.92 -13.18
C ASP A 317 -30.48 12.16 -13.94
N SER A 318 -29.63 13.17 -13.99
CA SER A 318 -29.89 14.46 -14.65
C SER A 318 -29.28 14.55 -16.05
N ARG A 319 -28.86 13.43 -16.67
CA ARG A 319 -28.24 13.41 -18.00
C ARG A 319 -29.11 13.96 -19.13
N ALA A 320 -30.43 13.84 -18.99
CA ALA A 320 -31.40 14.36 -19.96
C ALA A 320 -31.98 15.73 -19.56
N PHE A 321 -31.43 16.39 -18.53
CA PHE A 321 -31.73 17.79 -18.25
C PHE A 321 -30.98 18.68 -19.24
N HIS A 322 -31.61 19.77 -19.68
CA HIS A 322 -31.11 20.61 -20.77
C HIS A 322 -30.59 21.99 -20.32
N GLN A 323 -30.93 22.45 -19.11
CA GLN A 323 -30.38 23.65 -18.49
C GLN A 323 -30.23 23.52 -16.97
N GLY A 324 -29.47 24.44 -16.37
CA GLY A 324 -29.41 24.65 -14.92
C GLY A 324 -28.42 23.74 -14.18
N GLU A 325 -28.13 24.14 -12.95
CA GLU A 325 -27.07 23.56 -12.10
C GLU A 325 -27.48 23.57 -10.61
N ARG A 326 -26.97 22.63 -9.80
CA ARG A 326 -27.28 22.54 -8.35
C ARG A 326 -26.08 22.24 -7.46
N SER A 327 -26.16 22.63 -6.20
CA SER A 327 -25.37 22.01 -5.12
C SER A 327 -26.17 20.83 -4.54
N PHE A 328 -25.49 19.71 -4.29
CA PHE A 328 -26.08 18.49 -3.73
C PHE A 328 -25.66 18.30 -2.26
N ILE A 329 -26.62 18.00 -1.39
CA ILE A 329 -26.45 17.66 0.02
C ILE A 329 -27.21 16.35 0.26
N GLY A 330 -26.52 15.25 0.55
CA GLY A 330 -27.17 13.93 0.69
C GLY A 330 -27.98 13.76 1.99
N GLY A 331 -27.57 14.44 3.07
CA GLY A 331 -28.21 14.43 4.37
C GLY A 331 -29.03 15.70 4.62
N ASN A 332 -28.91 16.27 5.83
CA ASN A 332 -29.63 17.50 6.19
C ASN A 332 -28.87 18.77 5.77
N GLN A 333 -29.62 19.85 5.52
CA GLN A 333 -29.03 21.11 5.08
C GLN A 333 -28.25 21.85 6.19
N ARG A 334 -28.81 21.96 7.40
CA ARG A 334 -28.32 22.90 8.44
C ARG A 334 -27.97 22.27 9.79
N LEU A 335 -28.85 21.44 10.34
CA LEU A 335 -28.62 20.72 11.61
C LEU A 335 -29.61 19.56 11.79
N GLY A 336 -29.36 18.71 12.79
CA GLY A 336 -30.18 17.56 13.15
C GLY A 336 -29.38 16.26 13.20
N ALA A 337 -30.00 15.21 13.73
CA ALA A 337 -29.41 13.88 13.85
C ALA A 337 -30.03 12.90 12.84
N ILE A 338 -29.20 12.13 12.14
CA ILE A 338 -29.60 11.10 11.18
C ILE A 338 -29.22 9.74 11.76
N TYR A 339 -30.22 8.95 12.12
CA TYR A 339 -30.08 7.62 12.73
C TYR A 339 -30.26 6.52 11.67
N GLY A 340 -29.32 6.48 10.73
CA GLY A 340 -29.28 5.52 9.63
C GLY A 340 -28.22 5.89 8.60
N SER A 341 -27.93 4.96 7.69
CA SER A 341 -26.97 5.19 6.61
C SER A 341 -27.55 6.09 5.51
N ILE A 342 -26.67 6.85 4.85
CA ILE A 342 -26.99 7.72 3.72
C ILE A 342 -26.37 7.12 2.47
N THR A 343 -27.16 6.95 1.40
CA THR A 343 -26.71 6.38 0.12
C THR A 343 -27.14 7.29 -1.02
N ASN A 344 -26.16 7.92 -1.67
CA ASN A 344 -26.35 8.81 -2.82
C ASN A 344 -25.83 8.15 -4.09
N LYS A 345 -26.61 8.19 -5.17
CA LYS A 345 -26.22 7.72 -6.50
C LYS A 345 -26.53 8.80 -7.53
N ILE A 346 -25.49 9.37 -8.12
CA ILE A 346 -25.55 10.61 -8.90
C ILE A 346 -24.99 10.35 -10.29
N TYR A 347 -25.83 10.45 -11.33
CA TYR A 347 -25.39 10.61 -12.70
C TYR A 347 -25.67 12.06 -13.13
N ALA A 348 -24.62 12.86 -13.28
CA ALA A 348 -24.76 14.27 -13.59
C ALA A 348 -24.98 14.52 -15.08
N GLY A 349 -25.60 15.65 -15.40
CA GLY A 349 -25.70 16.17 -16.76
C GLY A 349 -24.42 16.84 -17.26
N LYS A 350 -24.54 17.58 -18.36
CA LYS A 350 -23.40 18.29 -18.99
C LYS A 350 -23.25 19.70 -18.39
N ALA A 351 -22.15 20.38 -18.71
CA ALA A 351 -21.86 21.72 -18.17
C ALA A 351 -22.99 22.71 -18.49
N ASN A 352 -23.54 23.38 -17.46
CA ASN A 352 -24.74 24.22 -17.50
C ASN A 352 -26.08 23.52 -17.83
N ALA A 353 -26.11 22.18 -17.88
CA ALA A 353 -27.29 21.38 -18.27
C ALA A 353 -27.43 20.12 -17.40
N GLY A 354 -28.05 20.26 -16.22
CA GLY A 354 -28.20 19.15 -15.25
C GLY A 354 -26.93 18.87 -14.44
N SER A 355 -25.95 19.77 -14.44
CA SER A 355 -24.67 19.60 -13.74
C SER A 355 -24.75 19.92 -12.26
N PHE A 356 -23.81 19.38 -11.48
CA PHE A 356 -23.62 19.75 -10.08
C PHE A 356 -22.44 20.70 -9.93
N LYS A 357 -22.61 21.71 -9.08
CA LYS A 357 -21.58 22.68 -8.70
C LYS A 357 -20.68 22.14 -7.60
N ARG A 358 -21.29 21.48 -6.61
CA ARG A 358 -20.69 20.93 -5.38
C ARG A 358 -21.50 19.72 -4.94
N ILE A 359 -20.85 18.73 -4.34
CA ILE A 359 -21.49 17.53 -3.78
C ILE A 359 -20.96 17.29 -2.37
N ASP A 360 -21.83 17.37 -1.36
CA ASP A 360 -21.57 16.96 0.02
C ASP A 360 -22.45 15.73 0.35
N GLY A 361 -21.84 14.57 0.63
CA GLY A 361 -22.57 13.31 0.78
C GLY A 361 -23.53 13.22 1.98
N ALA A 362 -23.34 14.03 3.01
CA ALA A 362 -24.24 14.16 4.15
C ALA A 362 -24.46 15.63 4.53
N GLY A 363 -23.42 16.35 4.97
CA GLY A 363 -23.54 17.69 5.55
C GLY A 363 -23.07 18.83 4.65
N GLY A 364 -23.95 19.77 4.31
CA GLY A 364 -23.63 20.92 3.44
C GLY A 364 -22.98 22.12 4.15
N LEU A 365 -22.71 23.18 3.38
CA LEU A 365 -22.08 24.42 3.85
C LEU A 365 -22.98 25.29 4.76
N ASP A 366 -24.30 25.05 4.82
CA ASP A 366 -25.22 25.81 5.68
C ASP A 366 -25.20 25.34 7.15
N ILE A 367 -24.31 24.40 7.50
CA ILE A 367 -24.10 23.92 8.87
C ILE A 367 -23.26 24.94 9.66
N SER A 368 -23.57 25.11 10.94
CA SER A 368 -22.82 26.01 11.82
C SER A 368 -21.36 25.58 11.98
N LYS A 369 -20.44 26.47 11.61
CA LYS A 369 -18.99 26.30 11.73
C LYS A 369 -18.54 26.45 13.18
N VAL A 370 -18.12 25.34 13.81
CA VAL A 370 -17.72 25.27 15.22
C VAL A 370 -16.52 24.33 15.41
N SER A 371 -15.64 24.60 16.37
CA SER A 371 -14.53 23.68 16.71
C SER A 371 -15.04 22.46 17.50
N LEU A 372 -14.70 21.25 17.05
CA LEU A 372 -15.08 19.99 17.70
C LEU A 372 -14.01 19.45 18.68
N THR A 373 -13.08 20.30 19.16
CA THR A 373 -12.01 19.92 20.10
C THR A 373 -12.17 20.57 21.48
N ASN A 374 -11.16 20.39 22.34
CA ASN A 374 -11.03 21.01 23.66
C ASN A 374 -10.78 22.54 23.60
N SER A 375 -10.51 23.11 22.42
CA SER A 375 -10.26 24.55 22.27
C SER A 375 -11.18 25.18 21.21
N GLU A 376 -11.86 26.25 21.59
CA GLU A 376 -12.92 26.89 20.80
C GLU A 376 -12.37 27.78 19.67
N ASN A 377 -11.12 28.22 19.78
CA ASN A 377 -10.44 29.11 18.84
C ASN A 377 -9.09 28.53 18.38
N LEU A 378 -9.01 27.20 18.21
CA LEU A 378 -7.76 26.52 17.86
C LEU A 378 -7.37 26.76 16.39
N LEU A 379 -6.63 27.82 16.14
CA LEU A 379 -5.75 27.95 14.98
C LEU A 379 -4.38 27.36 15.35
N PRO A 380 -4.07 26.09 14.98
CA PRO A 380 -2.78 25.50 15.28
C PRO A 380 -1.66 26.30 14.59
N ALA A 381 -0.56 26.55 15.31
CA ALA A 381 0.55 27.34 14.80
C ALA A 381 1.22 26.66 13.59
N VAL A 382 0.94 27.17 12.38
CA VAL A 382 1.20 26.47 11.11
C VAL A 382 2.70 26.36 10.77
N ASP A 383 3.53 27.32 11.18
CA ASP A 383 4.98 27.21 11.06
C ASP A 383 5.65 27.08 12.44
N LEU A 384 6.17 25.89 12.73
CA LEU A 384 7.03 25.59 13.87
C LEU A 384 8.41 25.17 13.35
N ASN A 385 9.48 25.74 13.89
CA ASN A 385 10.86 25.35 13.52
C ASN A 385 11.26 23.93 13.99
N ASP A 386 10.31 23.17 14.54
CA ASP A 386 10.44 21.80 15.04
C ASP A 386 9.06 21.11 14.90
N PRO A 387 8.92 20.02 14.12
CA PRO A 387 7.64 19.32 13.95
C PRO A 387 7.11 18.66 15.24
N GLN A 388 8.00 18.25 16.15
CA GLN A 388 7.63 17.52 17.37
C GLN A 388 6.99 18.43 18.43
N LYS A 389 7.27 19.74 18.33
CA LYS A 389 6.72 20.77 19.20
C LYS A 389 5.19 20.79 19.08
N ARG A 390 4.52 20.71 20.22
CA ARG A 390 3.06 20.70 20.37
C ARG A 390 2.64 21.69 21.45
N THR A 391 1.39 22.17 21.39
CA THR A 391 0.81 22.99 22.47
C THR A 391 0.32 22.11 23.63
N ALA A 392 -0.06 22.72 24.76
CA ALA A 392 -0.60 21.96 25.89
C ALA A 392 -1.97 21.33 25.55
N GLU A 393 -2.79 22.08 24.81
CA GLU A 393 -4.12 21.69 24.31
C GLU A 393 -4.02 20.54 23.31
N GLU A 394 -3.00 20.55 22.43
CA GLU A 394 -2.70 19.42 21.54
C GLU A 394 -2.34 18.15 22.33
N ILE A 395 -1.49 18.28 23.36
CA ILE A 395 -1.05 17.15 24.19
C ILE A 395 -2.22 16.57 25.00
N GLU A 396 -3.10 17.41 25.54
CA GLU A 396 -4.31 16.99 26.24
C GLU A 396 -5.30 16.28 25.29
N TYR A 397 -5.53 16.82 24.09
CA TYR A 397 -6.43 16.21 23.11
C TYR A 397 -5.93 14.85 22.61
N ASP A 398 -4.61 14.73 22.42
CA ASP A 398 -3.94 13.50 22.01
C ASP A 398 -3.93 12.42 23.12
N GLN A 399 -4.22 12.79 24.38
CA GLN A 399 -4.38 11.87 25.52
C GLN A 399 -5.82 11.34 25.71
N LEU A 400 -6.81 11.90 25.01
CA LEU A 400 -8.19 11.43 25.09
C LEU A 400 -8.34 10.02 24.47
N THR A 401 -9.37 9.28 24.89
CA THR A 401 -9.82 8.06 24.21
C THR A 401 -10.72 8.42 23.01
N ALA A 402 -10.88 7.49 22.07
CA ALA A 402 -11.79 7.63 20.93
C ALA A 402 -13.24 7.95 21.35
N GLU A 403 -13.71 7.34 22.43
CA GLU A 403 -15.05 7.59 22.97
C GLU A 403 -15.17 9.00 23.57
N SER A 404 -14.14 9.47 24.28
CA SER A 404 -14.09 10.83 24.83
C SER A 404 -13.96 11.90 23.74
N ARG A 405 -13.19 11.66 22.67
CA ARG A 405 -13.14 12.54 21.49
C ARG A 405 -14.49 12.63 20.79
N LEU A 406 -15.16 11.50 20.54
CA LEU A 406 -16.51 11.47 19.97
C LEU A 406 -17.52 12.21 20.87
N ALA A 407 -17.48 11.99 22.18
CA ALA A 407 -18.40 12.64 23.12
C ALA A 407 -18.18 14.16 23.18
N LEU A 408 -16.93 14.62 23.12
CA LEU A 408 -16.57 16.03 23.03
C LEU A 408 -17.02 16.66 21.70
N ALA A 409 -16.78 15.99 20.57
CA ALA A 409 -17.24 16.47 19.27
C ALA A 409 -18.77 16.59 19.21
N LYS A 410 -19.49 15.60 19.76
CA LYS A 410 -20.96 15.61 19.86
C LYS A 410 -21.52 16.70 20.78
N SER A 411 -20.79 17.15 21.80
CA SER A 411 -21.26 18.24 22.67
C SER A 411 -21.04 19.63 22.07
N LYS A 412 -20.31 19.73 20.94
CA LYS A 412 -19.99 20.98 20.24
C LYS A 412 -20.87 21.26 19.02
N THR A 413 -21.59 20.29 18.45
CA THR A 413 -22.41 20.50 17.24
C THR A 413 -23.77 19.79 17.29
N ASN A 414 -24.76 20.41 16.63
CA ASN A 414 -26.11 19.89 16.45
C ASN A 414 -26.29 19.09 15.14
N PHE A 415 -25.22 18.84 14.36
CA PHE A 415 -25.27 17.97 13.17
C PHE A 415 -24.57 16.64 13.45
N LEU A 416 -25.31 15.54 13.31
CA LEU A 416 -24.84 14.18 13.62
C LEU A 416 -25.35 13.16 12.59
N VAL A 417 -24.49 12.27 12.12
CA VAL A 417 -24.87 11.03 11.43
C VAL A 417 -24.44 9.82 12.27
N VAL A 418 -25.33 8.85 12.44
CA VAL A 418 -25.06 7.55 13.06
C VAL A 418 -25.44 6.46 12.05
N GLY A 419 -24.48 6.11 11.20
CA GLY A 419 -24.66 5.31 9.99
C GLY A 419 -23.58 5.62 8.97
N ASN A 420 -23.41 4.75 7.98
CA ASN A 420 -22.39 4.92 6.94
C ASN A 420 -22.88 5.91 5.87
N VAL A 421 -21.96 6.61 5.21
CA VAL A 421 -22.26 7.55 4.13
C VAL A 421 -21.61 7.07 2.84
N THR A 422 -22.40 6.63 1.88
CA THR A 422 -21.94 6.17 0.56
C THR A 422 -22.40 7.14 -0.52
N THR A 423 -21.47 7.68 -1.29
CA THR A 423 -21.76 8.61 -2.40
C THR A 423 -21.12 8.09 -3.69
N GLN A 424 -21.95 7.61 -4.62
CA GLN A 424 -21.51 7.12 -5.93
C GLN A 424 -21.74 8.19 -7.00
N VAL A 425 -20.67 8.76 -7.53
CA VAL A 425 -20.70 9.65 -8.70
C VAL A 425 -20.42 8.80 -9.95
N LEU A 426 -21.45 8.55 -10.76
CA LEU A 426 -21.36 7.63 -11.89
C LEU A 426 -20.64 8.23 -13.10
N GLY A 427 -20.71 9.55 -13.27
CA GLY A 427 -20.12 10.31 -14.37
C GLY A 427 -20.78 11.67 -14.57
N GLY A 428 -20.29 12.44 -15.54
CA GLY A 428 -20.81 13.75 -15.92
C GLY A 428 -20.15 14.93 -15.19
N CYS A 429 -20.78 16.11 -15.30
CA CYS A 429 -20.25 17.38 -14.81
C CYS A 429 -20.62 17.65 -13.34
N VAL A 430 -19.63 17.62 -12.45
CA VAL A 430 -19.85 17.51 -10.98
C VAL A 430 -19.12 18.55 -10.11
N SER A 431 -18.42 19.51 -10.72
CA SER A 431 -17.88 20.69 -10.02
C SER A 431 -17.91 21.94 -10.91
N ASP A 432 -18.20 23.11 -10.34
CA ASP A 432 -18.32 24.40 -11.06
C ASP A 432 -16.96 24.98 -11.51
N VAL A 433 -15.84 24.66 -10.83
CA VAL A 433 -14.53 25.30 -11.04
C VAL A 433 -13.33 24.36 -10.89
N LEU A 434 -12.16 24.84 -11.31
CA LEU A 434 -10.85 24.29 -10.95
C LEU A 434 -10.52 24.62 -9.49
N GLY A 435 -9.73 23.79 -8.82
CA GLY A 435 -9.22 24.10 -7.48
C GLY A 435 -10.13 23.65 -6.34
N MET A 436 -10.28 24.51 -5.32
CA MET A 436 -10.75 24.13 -3.98
C MET A 436 -12.05 24.82 -3.52
N ASP A 437 -12.63 25.72 -4.31
CA ASP A 437 -13.81 26.48 -3.87
C ASP A 437 -15.11 25.67 -3.97
N ASN A 438 -15.19 24.75 -4.94
CA ASN A 438 -16.34 23.87 -5.15
C ASN A 438 -15.90 22.40 -5.25
N THR A 439 -15.67 21.77 -4.10
CA THR A 439 -15.15 20.39 -3.99
C THR A 439 -16.25 19.33 -4.08
N ILE A 440 -15.83 18.07 -4.18
CA ILE A 440 -16.65 16.90 -3.86
C ILE A 440 -16.19 16.34 -2.51
N ASN A 441 -17.13 16.12 -1.60
CA ASN A 441 -16.92 15.62 -0.25
C ASN A 441 -17.80 14.37 -0.03
N GLY A 442 -17.20 13.20 0.22
CA GLY A 442 -17.96 11.97 0.41
C GLY A 442 -18.82 11.96 1.68
N ALA A 443 -18.39 12.68 2.72
CA ALA A 443 -19.13 12.96 3.94
C ALA A 443 -19.73 14.36 3.98
N GLY A 444 -18.94 15.41 3.74
CA GLY A 444 -19.43 16.79 3.73
C GLY A 444 -18.54 17.79 4.46
N SER A 445 -19.10 18.97 4.75
CA SER A 445 -18.34 20.16 5.14
C SER A 445 -18.08 20.29 6.65
N MET A 446 -19.06 19.94 7.50
CA MET A 446 -18.97 20.03 8.97
C MET A 446 -19.79 18.93 9.65
N GLY A 447 -19.61 18.78 10.96
CA GLY A 447 -20.44 17.95 11.85
C GLY A 447 -19.75 16.68 12.35
N VAL A 448 -20.51 15.81 13.02
CA VAL A 448 -20.04 14.52 13.50
C VAL A 448 -20.63 13.39 12.66
N ILE A 449 -19.78 12.45 12.22
CA ILE A 449 -20.20 11.20 11.57
C ILE A 449 -19.66 10.03 12.40
N LYS A 450 -20.54 9.10 12.75
CA LYS A 450 -20.19 7.79 13.31
C LYS A 450 -20.65 6.70 12.36
N GLY A 451 -19.71 6.21 11.55
CA GLY A 451 -19.91 5.27 10.45
C GLY A 451 -18.87 5.49 9.35
N ASP A 452 -18.70 4.50 8.49
CA ASP A 452 -17.72 4.59 7.39
C ASP A 452 -18.23 5.52 6.27
N VAL A 453 -17.28 6.13 5.55
CA VAL A 453 -17.54 7.09 4.48
C VAL A 453 -16.89 6.59 3.19
N HIS A 454 -17.70 6.37 2.16
CA HIS A 454 -17.25 5.87 0.86
C HIS A 454 -17.67 6.81 -0.26
N LEU A 455 -16.70 7.21 -1.09
CA LEU A 455 -16.91 8.03 -2.27
C LEU A 455 -16.33 7.32 -3.50
N SER A 456 -17.13 7.12 -4.54
CA SER A 456 -16.66 6.61 -5.82
C SER A 456 -16.89 7.62 -6.95
N LEU A 457 -15.94 7.68 -7.90
CA LEU A 457 -15.97 8.59 -9.05
C LEU A 457 -15.80 7.81 -10.36
N GLY A 458 -16.75 7.99 -11.27
CA GLY A 458 -16.68 7.53 -12.65
C GLY A 458 -16.98 6.04 -12.84
N GLU A 459 -17.93 5.48 -12.10
CA GLU A 459 -18.32 4.06 -12.24
C GLU A 459 -18.96 3.72 -13.62
N ALA A 460 -19.42 4.71 -14.40
CA ALA A 460 -20.14 4.51 -15.66
C ALA A 460 -19.68 5.41 -16.83
N SER A 461 -19.22 6.63 -16.59
CA SER A 461 -18.51 7.49 -17.54
C SER A 461 -17.61 8.48 -16.79
N LEU A 462 -16.78 9.24 -17.52
CA LEU A 462 -15.87 10.22 -16.92
C LEU A 462 -16.61 11.20 -15.97
N ALA A 463 -16.16 11.29 -14.72
CA ALA A 463 -16.55 12.36 -13.80
C ALA A 463 -15.60 13.58 -13.97
N TYR A 464 -16.15 14.77 -14.26
CA TYR A 464 -15.36 15.92 -14.70
C TYR A 464 -15.84 17.30 -14.17
N SER A 465 -14.98 18.31 -14.27
CA SER A 465 -15.32 19.70 -13.91
C SER A 465 -16.01 20.45 -15.06
N LYS A 466 -16.81 21.46 -14.75
CA LYS A 466 -17.42 22.36 -15.74
C LYS A 466 -16.40 23.02 -16.66
N SER A 467 -15.17 23.27 -16.19
CA SER A 467 -14.08 23.79 -17.01
C SER A 467 -13.64 22.80 -18.11
N TRP A 468 -13.60 21.49 -17.82
CA TRP A 468 -13.43 20.46 -18.85
C TRP A 468 -14.62 20.43 -19.81
N GLY A 469 -15.84 20.43 -19.27
CA GLY A 469 -17.08 20.40 -20.07
C GLY A 469 -17.15 21.54 -21.09
N LEU A 470 -16.86 22.76 -20.65
CA LEU A 470 -16.79 23.96 -21.50
C LEU A 470 -15.63 23.92 -22.50
N HIS A 471 -14.47 23.37 -22.13
CA HIS A 471 -13.36 23.18 -23.07
C HIS A 471 -13.77 22.22 -24.20
N MET A 472 -14.32 21.05 -23.86
CA MET A 472 -14.68 20.00 -24.82
C MET A 472 -15.82 20.45 -25.74
N GLN A 473 -16.83 21.15 -25.21
CA GLN A 473 -17.84 21.85 -26.01
C GLN A 473 -17.21 22.83 -27.02
N LYS A 474 -16.24 23.65 -26.58
CA LYS A 474 -15.54 24.64 -27.43
C LYS A 474 -14.70 23.99 -28.53
N VAL A 475 -14.13 22.81 -28.32
CA VAL A 475 -13.35 22.06 -29.34
C VAL A 475 -14.18 21.02 -30.12
N GLY A 476 -15.51 20.96 -29.89
CA GLY A 476 -16.41 20.06 -30.62
C GLY A 476 -16.22 18.57 -30.31
N LYS A 477 -15.74 18.23 -29.11
CA LYS A 477 -15.55 16.85 -28.62
C LYS A 477 -16.57 16.52 -27.52
N ASP A 478 -16.82 15.24 -27.30
CA ASP A 478 -17.71 14.79 -26.21
C ASP A 478 -16.99 14.87 -24.85
N PRO A 479 -17.48 15.66 -23.86
CA PRO A 479 -16.81 15.80 -22.57
C PRO A 479 -16.73 14.52 -21.74
N ASP A 480 -17.60 13.53 -22.00
CA ASP A 480 -17.59 12.22 -21.32
C ASP A 480 -16.39 11.33 -21.71
N ILE A 481 -15.56 11.75 -22.68
CA ILE A 481 -14.40 10.98 -23.19
C ILE A 481 -13.08 11.70 -22.85
N LEU A 482 -12.20 11.01 -22.14
CA LEU A 482 -10.87 11.48 -21.75
C LEU A 482 -9.87 11.38 -22.91
N THR A 483 -9.00 12.38 -23.09
CA THR A 483 -7.93 12.35 -24.12
C THR A 483 -6.59 11.89 -23.54
N THR A 484 -5.64 11.52 -24.41
CA THR A 484 -4.31 11.04 -24.03
C THR A 484 -3.34 12.15 -23.62
N GLU A 485 -3.72 13.41 -23.79
CA GLU A 485 -2.92 14.61 -23.48
C GLU A 485 -2.47 14.66 -22.01
N ASN A 486 -1.39 15.40 -21.72
CA ASN A 486 -0.81 15.50 -20.36
C ASN A 486 -1.23 16.79 -19.66
N TYR A 487 -1.23 16.79 -18.33
CA TYR A 487 -1.59 17.93 -17.47
C TYR A 487 -3.06 18.35 -17.59
N LEU A 488 -3.95 17.42 -17.99
CA LEU A 488 -5.39 17.65 -18.03
C LEU A 488 -5.98 17.74 -16.62
N GLY A 489 -5.48 16.96 -15.65
CA GLY A 489 -5.89 17.11 -14.24
C GLY A 489 -5.53 18.49 -13.72
N ALA A 490 -4.34 18.99 -14.10
CA ALA A 490 -3.82 20.26 -13.60
C ALA A 490 -4.60 21.46 -14.19
N LEU A 491 -4.96 21.37 -15.48
CA LEU A 491 -5.65 22.40 -16.24
C LEU A 491 -7.19 22.35 -16.11
N TYR A 492 -7.77 21.17 -15.88
CA TYR A 492 -9.21 20.92 -16.02
C TYR A 492 -9.84 20.08 -14.90
N GLY A 493 -9.07 19.61 -13.92
CA GLY A 493 -9.58 18.79 -12.82
C GLY A 493 -10.20 19.58 -11.66
N PHE A 494 -11.06 18.92 -10.90
CA PHE A 494 -11.63 19.41 -9.63
C PHE A 494 -10.89 18.81 -8.41
N SER A 495 -11.12 19.31 -7.19
CA SER A 495 -10.59 18.68 -5.96
C SER A 495 -11.64 17.88 -5.21
N VAL A 496 -11.23 16.76 -4.61
CA VAL A 496 -12.12 15.78 -3.96
C VAL A 496 -11.49 15.16 -2.70
N ALA A 497 -12.31 14.94 -1.68
CA ALA A 497 -11.94 14.18 -0.48
C ALA A 497 -13.02 13.14 -0.12
N ALA A 498 -12.62 11.94 0.30
CA ALA A 498 -13.57 10.92 0.78
C ALA A 498 -14.32 11.37 2.03
N GLY A 499 -13.63 11.98 3.00
CA GLY A 499 -14.27 12.69 4.10
C GLY A 499 -14.86 14.01 3.62
N GLY A 500 -14.15 15.12 3.87
CA GLY A 500 -14.58 16.43 3.38
C GLY A 500 -13.91 17.57 4.13
N GLY A 501 -14.69 18.46 4.75
CA GLY A 501 -14.19 19.63 5.47
C GLY A 501 -14.06 20.87 4.59
N SER A 502 -13.43 21.91 5.13
CA SER A 502 -13.09 23.13 4.39
C SER A 502 -11.77 22.99 3.67
N ALA A 503 -11.78 23.13 2.34
CA ALA A 503 -10.58 23.16 1.52
C ALA A 503 -9.86 24.53 1.52
N GLN A 504 -10.54 25.59 1.94
CA GLN A 504 -9.93 26.92 2.12
C GLN A 504 -9.26 27.07 3.50
N GLU A 505 -9.81 26.45 4.54
CA GLU A 505 -9.33 26.58 5.93
C GLU A 505 -8.69 25.27 6.41
N THR A 506 -7.39 25.19 6.16
CA THR A 506 -6.54 24.04 6.50
C THR A 506 -6.36 23.90 8.00
N LEU A 507 -6.36 22.67 8.52
CA LEU A 507 -6.27 22.33 9.95
C LEU A 507 -7.47 22.78 10.80
N GLU A 508 -8.57 23.19 10.17
CA GLU A 508 -9.87 23.39 10.83
C GLU A 508 -10.37 22.09 11.49
N THR A 509 -11.16 22.23 12.56
CA THR A 509 -11.63 21.13 13.43
C THR A 509 -13.15 20.92 13.39
N SER A 510 -13.86 21.44 12.37
CA SER A 510 -15.34 21.47 12.31
C SER A 510 -16.01 20.21 11.76
N LEU A 511 -15.22 19.26 11.25
CA LEU A 511 -15.64 17.92 10.84
C LEU A 511 -14.95 16.87 11.72
N TYR A 512 -15.70 15.89 12.21
CA TYR A 512 -15.19 14.73 12.95
C TYR A 512 -15.81 13.44 12.42
N ILE A 513 -14.99 12.50 11.99
CA ILE A 513 -15.41 11.18 11.47
C ILE A 513 -14.85 10.08 12.38
N GLN A 514 -15.72 9.22 12.90
CA GLN A 514 -15.34 7.93 13.51
C GLN A 514 -15.82 6.80 12.60
N GLY A 515 -14.89 6.17 11.89
CA GLY A 515 -15.14 5.23 10.79
C GLY A 515 -14.07 5.35 9.70
N LYS A 516 -14.01 4.37 8.79
CA LYS A 516 -13.07 4.38 7.66
C LYS A 516 -13.49 5.37 6.58
N THR A 517 -12.56 6.13 6.00
CA THR A 517 -12.80 6.94 4.80
C THR A 517 -12.18 6.25 3.57
N THR A 518 -12.89 6.22 2.44
CA THR A 518 -12.42 5.53 1.21
C THR A 518 -12.85 6.28 -0.06
N LEU A 519 -11.87 6.61 -0.92
CA LEU A 519 -12.05 7.22 -2.23
C LEU A 519 -11.68 6.22 -3.34
N ASP A 520 -12.64 5.86 -4.20
CA ASP A 520 -12.42 5.01 -5.37
C ASP A 520 -12.53 5.82 -6.68
N ILE A 521 -11.41 5.97 -7.40
CA ILE A 521 -11.37 6.62 -8.71
C ILE A 521 -11.35 5.54 -9.79
N TYR A 522 -12.47 5.42 -10.52
CA TYR A 522 -12.61 4.54 -11.68
C TYR A 522 -12.24 5.30 -12.96
N GLU A 523 -12.95 6.37 -13.28
CA GLU A 523 -12.61 7.27 -14.39
C GLU A 523 -13.01 8.72 -14.06
N ALA A 524 -12.05 9.54 -13.63
CA ALA A 524 -12.30 10.94 -13.30
C ALA A 524 -11.15 11.87 -13.76
N LEU A 525 -11.45 13.15 -13.87
CA LEU A 525 -10.48 14.20 -14.13
C LEU A 525 -10.30 15.08 -12.89
N VAL A 526 -9.22 14.84 -12.15
CA VAL A 526 -9.04 15.33 -10.78
C VAL A 526 -7.72 16.09 -10.64
N GLN A 527 -7.79 17.27 -10.00
CA GLN A 527 -6.60 18.03 -9.66
C GLN A 527 -6.00 17.56 -8.33
N ASN A 528 -6.82 17.36 -7.30
CA ASN A 528 -6.36 16.89 -5.99
C ASN A 528 -7.33 15.85 -5.41
N ALA A 529 -6.83 14.64 -5.11
CA ALA A 529 -7.56 13.54 -4.50
C ALA A 529 -7.05 13.23 -3.09
N TYR A 530 -7.96 13.12 -2.13
CA TYR A 530 -7.66 12.81 -0.72
C TYR A 530 -8.50 11.63 -0.23
N GLY A 531 -7.86 10.57 0.25
CA GLY A 531 -8.52 9.43 0.89
C GLY A 531 -9.00 9.72 2.31
N GLY A 532 -8.43 10.77 2.95
CA GLY A 532 -8.93 11.40 4.17
C GLY A 532 -9.83 12.61 3.88
N SER A 533 -9.55 13.74 4.52
CA SER A 533 -10.30 15.00 4.41
C SER A 533 -9.44 16.20 4.00
N PHE A 534 -10.06 17.27 3.53
CA PHE A 534 -9.44 18.58 3.40
C PHE A 534 -9.05 19.16 4.76
N SER A 535 -9.94 19.06 5.74
CA SER A 535 -9.73 19.43 7.14
C SER A 535 -10.63 18.60 8.08
N GLY A 536 -10.51 18.81 9.39
CA GLY A 536 -11.22 18.03 10.41
C GLY A 536 -10.36 16.97 11.11
N ILE A 537 -11.05 16.02 11.74
CA ILE A 537 -10.47 14.90 12.52
C ILE A 537 -11.04 13.58 11.99
N ILE A 538 -10.17 12.59 11.81
CA ILE A 538 -10.56 11.21 11.44
C ILE A 538 -10.06 10.24 12.52
N GLU A 539 -10.94 9.33 12.94
CA GLU A 539 -10.69 8.27 13.90
C GLU A 539 -11.09 6.94 13.25
N GLY A 540 -10.15 6.40 12.45
CA GLY A 540 -10.36 5.31 11.49
C GLY A 540 -9.31 5.34 10.36
N GLU A 541 -9.30 4.29 9.53
CA GLU A 541 -8.41 4.19 8.36
C GLU A 541 -8.77 5.21 7.26
N CYS A 542 -7.78 5.67 6.50
CA CYS A 542 -7.96 6.42 5.24
C CYS A 542 -7.53 5.57 4.03
N GLN A 543 -8.26 5.63 2.92
CA GLN A 543 -7.89 4.90 1.70
C GLN A 543 -8.21 5.69 0.42
N VAL A 544 -7.30 5.68 -0.55
CA VAL A 544 -7.59 6.06 -1.94
C VAL A 544 -7.11 4.98 -2.92
N THR A 545 -7.96 4.63 -3.88
CA THR A 545 -7.66 3.65 -4.94
C THR A 545 -7.85 4.29 -6.30
N CYS A 546 -6.78 4.37 -7.12
CA CYS A 546 -6.83 4.86 -8.49
C CYS A 546 -6.77 3.70 -9.50
N ARG A 547 -7.77 3.63 -10.40
CA ARG A 547 -7.91 2.59 -11.44
C ARG A 547 -7.87 3.16 -12.87
N GLY A 548 -8.18 4.44 -13.04
CA GLY A 548 -8.26 5.12 -14.33
C GLY A 548 -8.42 6.64 -14.16
N GLY A 549 -8.64 7.35 -15.27
CA GLY A 549 -8.67 8.81 -15.29
C GLY A 549 -7.29 9.47 -15.36
N GLN A 550 -7.24 10.79 -15.15
CA GLN A 550 -6.00 11.54 -14.91
C GLN A 550 -6.12 12.33 -13.59
N VAL A 551 -5.10 12.21 -12.74
CA VAL A 551 -5.03 12.85 -11.43
C VAL A 551 -3.72 13.63 -11.31
N THR A 552 -3.75 14.89 -10.87
CA THR A 552 -2.51 15.66 -10.68
C THR A 552 -1.82 15.31 -9.36
N SER A 553 -2.55 15.42 -8.26
CA SER A 553 -2.07 15.15 -6.91
C SER A 553 -2.98 14.13 -6.22
N ILE A 554 -2.42 13.08 -5.61
CA ILE A 554 -3.18 12.03 -4.92
C ILE A 554 -2.54 11.67 -3.57
N PHE A 555 -3.38 11.61 -2.54
CA PHE A 555 -2.98 11.41 -1.16
C PHE A 555 -3.89 10.37 -0.48
N GLY A 556 -3.33 9.36 0.16
CA GLY A 556 -4.09 8.41 0.99
C GLY A 556 -4.73 9.11 2.19
N ALA A 557 -4.00 10.03 2.82
CA ALA A 557 -4.45 10.81 3.96
C ALA A 557 -5.18 12.10 3.50
N GLY A 558 -5.12 13.17 4.29
CA GLY A 558 -5.78 14.43 4.01
C GLY A 558 -4.97 15.45 3.20
N SER A 559 -5.62 16.60 2.97
CA SER A 559 -4.92 17.83 2.61
C SER A 559 -4.33 18.41 3.87
N GLY A 560 -5.17 18.91 4.78
CA GLY A 560 -4.78 19.45 6.09
C GLY A 560 -5.78 19.08 7.17
N CYS A 561 -5.89 17.81 7.51
CA CYS A 561 -6.55 17.32 8.73
C CYS A 561 -5.79 17.79 9.97
N TYR A 562 -6.51 18.13 11.05
CA TYR A 562 -5.92 18.44 12.35
C TYR A 562 -5.37 17.17 13.03
N ARG A 563 -6.09 16.05 12.93
CA ARG A 563 -5.67 14.72 13.38
C ARG A 563 -6.23 13.60 12.51
N ILE A 564 -5.43 12.57 12.28
CA ILE A 564 -5.86 11.25 11.79
C ILE A 564 -5.35 10.21 12.79
N TYR A 565 -6.26 9.44 13.39
CA TYR A 565 -5.97 8.30 14.26
C TYR A 565 -6.30 7.02 13.51
N GLY A 566 -5.33 6.45 12.80
CA GLY A 566 -5.50 5.31 11.91
C GLY A 566 -4.46 5.26 10.78
N ASP A 567 -4.40 4.11 10.11
CA ASP A 567 -3.51 3.88 8.97
C ASP A 567 -4.04 4.53 7.68
N SER A 568 -3.17 4.73 6.70
CA SER A 568 -3.50 5.34 5.41
C SER A 568 -2.97 4.53 4.23
N LEU A 569 -3.82 4.26 3.23
CA LEU A 569 -3.48 3.49 2.03
C LEU A 569 -3.67 4.31 0.75
N PHE A 570 -2.63 4.42 -0.07
CA PHE A 570 -2.73 4.83 -1.48
C PHE A 570 -2.42 3.63 -2.38
N GLU A 571 -3.42 3.16 -3.14
CA GLU A 571 -3.25 2.14 -4.16
C GLU A 571 -3.44 2.72 -5.57
N MET A 572 -2.53 2.39 -6.50
CA MET A 572 -2.67 2.73 -7.92
C MET A 572 -2.47 1.51 -8.82
N THR A 573 -3.49 1.27 -9.64
CA THR A 573 -3.62 0.09 -10.52
C THR A 573 -3.71 0.48 -12.00
N GLY A 574 -4.07 1.74 -12.29
CA GLY A 574 -4.19 2.30 -13.63
C GLY A 574 -4.44 3.81 -13.57
N GLY A 575 -4.69 4.44 -14.73
CA GLY A 575 -4.79 5.90 -14.86
C GLY A 575 -3.44 6.59 -14.98
N LYS A 576 -3.45 7.93 -15.02
CA LYS A 576 -2.25 8.78 -15.13
C LYS A 576 -2.08 9.68 -13.90
N LEU A 577 -0.86 9.76 -13.36
CA LEU A 577 -0.47 10.66 -12.27
C LEU A 577 0.50 11.74 -12.76
N GLU A 578 0.10 13.01 -12.64
CA GLU A 578 0.79 14.12 -13.32
C GLU A 578 1.85 14.85 -12.47
N ASN A 579 1.70 14.90 -11.14
CA ASN A 579 2.56 15.72 -10.26
C ASN A 579 3.05 14.99 -8.99
N VAL A 580 2.15 14.52 -8.11
CA VAL A 580 2.56 13.92 -6.83
C VAL A 580 1.60 12.84 -6.32
N GLY A 581 2.14 11.71 -5.85
CA GLY A 581 1.37 10.62 -5.23
C GLY A 581 1.97 10.18 -3.90
N ALA A 582 1.13 10.07 -2.86
CA ALA A 582 1.56 9.69 -1.52
C ALA A 582 0.51 8.88 -0.76
N ALA A 583 0.93 8.03 0.17
CA ALA A 583 0.04 7.47 1.18
C ALA A 583 -0.16 8.43 2.36
N GLY A 584 0.86 9.22 2.70
CA GLY A 584 0.73 10.34 3.61
C GLY A 584 -0.11 11.50 3.03
N SER A 585 0.09 12.68 3.60
CA SER A 585 -0.76 13.85 3.35
C SER A 585 -0.07 14.95 2.53
N GLU A 586 -0.83 15.94 2.08
CA GLU A 586 -0.23 17.20 1.63
C GLU A 586 0.43 17.96 2.80
N LYS A 587 -0.28 18.12 3.93
CA LYS A 587 0.06 19.02 5.05
C LYS A 587 -0.77 18.76 6.33
N ASP A 588 -1.22 17.53 6.58
CA ASP A 588 -1.95 17.18 7.82
C ASP A 588 -1.07 17.44 9.05
N ARG A 589 -1.63 17.99 10.13
CA ARG A 589 -0.84 18.36 11.32
C ARG A 589 -0.25 17.13 12.01
N ARG A 590 -1.02 16.07 12.21
CA ARG A 590 -0.52 14.80 12.76
C ARG A 590 -1.39 13.62 12.36
N MET A 591 -0.79 12.65 11.68
CA MET A 591 -1.30 11.29 11.53
C MET A 591 -0.67 10.40 12.59
N ILE A 592 -1.43 9.45 13.15
CA ILE A 592 -0.98 8.48 14.15
C ILE A 592 -1.40 7.10 13.63
N GLY A 593 -0.45 6.39 13.01
CA GLY A 593 -0.68 5.23 12.16
C GLY A 593 0.35 5.10 11.04
N THR A 594 0.33 3.97 10.32
CA THR A 594 1.20 3.65 9.19
C THR A 594 0.67 4.21 7.88
N ALA A 595 1.51 4.80 7.04
CA ALA A 595 1.16 5.19 5.67
C ALA A 595 1.76 4.20 4.65
N GLN A 596 0.91 3.58 3.83
CA GLN A 596 1.31 2.57 2.83
C GLN A 596 0.95 2.99 1.39
N THR A 597 1.96 3.11 0.52
CA THR A 597 1.79 3.30 -0.93
C THR A 597 1.95 1.95 -1.63
N LYS A 598 1.03 1.60 -2.53
CA LYS A 598 1.05 0.36 -3.33
C LYS A 598 0.79 0.67 -4.81
N ILE A 599 1.81 0.55 -5.65
CA ILE A 599 1.71 0.77 -7.09
C ILE A 599 1.89 -0.56 -7.82
N VAL A 600 0.87 -0.94 -8.60
CA VAL A 600 0.87 -2.15 -9.45
C VAL A 600 0.68 -1.83 -10.94
N GLY A 601 0.27 -0.60 -11.28
CA GLY A 601 0.06 -0.16 -12.66
C GLY A 601 -0.24 1.35 -12.76
N GLY A 602 -0.33 1.85 -13.99
CA GLY A 602 -0.56 3.27 -14.31
C GLY A 602 0.65 3.99 -14.90
N ASP A 603 0.42 5.23 -15.35
CA ASP A 603 1.40 6.10 -16.00
C ASP A 603 1.81 7.26 -15.08
N PHE A 604 3.11 7.44 -14.84
CA PHE A 604 3.65 8.38 -13.87
C PHE A 604 4.52 9.44 -14.55
N LEU A 605 4.01 10.68 -14.65
CA LEU A 605 4.82 11.86 -14.96
C LEU A 605 5.39 12.48 -13.67
N GLY A 606 4.59 12.43 -12.61
CA GLY A 606 4.87 13.02 -11.30
C GLY A 606 5.73 12.17 -10.38
N THR A 607 6.05 12.73 -9.20
CA THR A 607 6.90 12.11 -8.18
C THR A 607 6.08 11.28 -7.19
N ILE A 608 6.57 10.09 -6.83
CA ILE A 608 6.01 9.29 -5.73
C ILE A 608 6.76 9.60 -4.44
N VAL A 609 6.01 9.83 -3.36
CA VAL A 609 6.54 10.20 -2.04
C VAL A 609 5.89 9.39 -0.93
N GLY A 610 6.60 9.18 0.19
CA GLY A 610 5.97 8.62 1.40
C GLY A 610 4.92 9.57 1.97
N THR A 611 5.28 10.85 2.11
CA THR A 611 4.38 11.96 2.43
C THR A 611 4.92 13.27 1.84
N TYR A 612 4.07 14.27 1.57
CA TYR A 612 4.53 15.50 0.92
C TYR A 612 5.03 16.55 1.92
N GLY A 613 4.23 16.87 2.94
CA GLY A 613 4.65 17.73 4.05
C GLY A 613 4.91 19.19 3.67
N ARG A 614 3.91 19.88 3.13
CA ARG A 614 4.00 21.29 2.69
C ARG A 614 4.26 22.29 3.83
N VAL A 615 4.15 21.86 5.10
CA VAL A 615 4.33 22.69 6.30
C VAL A 615 5.26 21.99 7.29
N SER A 616 6.02 22.81 8.01
CA SER A 616 7.05 22.39 8.97
C SER A 616 6.55 21.57 10.15
N ASN A 617 5.27 21.71 10.49
CA ASN A 617 4.63 21.04 11.62
C ASN A 617 3.90 19.73 11.23
N HIS A 618 4.00 19.29 9.97
CA HIS A 618 3.45 18.01 9.50
C HIS A 618 4.15 16.83 10.20
N MET A 619 3.39 15.82 10.63
CA MET A 619 3.92 14.63 11.28
C MET A 619 3.14 13.35 10.90
N ILE A 620 3.86 12.28 10.56
CA ILE A 620 3.37 10.90 10.61
C ILE A 620 4.02 10.24 11.82
N ASP A 621 3.20 9.85 12.79
CA ASP A 621 3.62 9.14 13.99
C ASP A 621 3.35 7.64 13.83
N GLY A 622 4.24 7.00 13.07
CA GLY A 622 4.13 5.63 12.57
C GLY A 622 5.07 5.38 11.39
N ASP A 623 5.04 4.16 10.85
CA ASP A 623 5.93 3.75 9.76
C ASP A 623 5.42 4.27 8.39
N VAL A 624 6.31 4.31 7.39
CA VAL A 624 5.96 4.64 6.00
C VAL A 624 6.52 3.57 5.06
N LYS A 625 5.63 2.97 4.25
CA LYS A 625 5.91 1.76 3.45
C LYS A 625 5.47 1.98 2.00
N THR A 626 6.42 2.19 1.08
CA THR A 626 6.16 2.39 -0.34
C THR A 626 6.59 1.16 -1.14
N HIS A 627 5.63 0.48 -1.76
CA HIS A 627 5.87 -0.71 -2.60
C HIS A 627 5.42 -0.46 -4.04
N ILE A 628 6.34 -0.64 -4.97
CA ILE A 628 6.14 -0.49 -6.41
C ILE A 628 6.48 -1.83 -7.07
N SER A 629 5.54 -2.37 -7.84
CA SER A 629 5.63 -3.70 -8.49
C SER A 629 5.31 -3.69 -9.99
N GLY A 630 4.90 -2.53 -10.53
CA GLY A 630 4.54 -2.30 -11.92
C GLY A 630 4.27 -0.81 -12.18
N GLY A 631 3.77 -0.49 -13.39
CA GLY A 631 3.55 0.88 -13.84
C GLY A 631 4.74 1.47 -14.61
N ARG A 632 4.53 2.63 -15.24
CA ARG A 632 5.49 3.26 -16.17
C ARG A 632 5.86 4.67 -15.72
N PHE A 633 7.14 4.88 -15.43
CA PHE A 633 7.68 6.13 -14.90
C PHE A 633 8.41 6.89 -16.01
N PHE A 634 7.79 7.98 -16.47
CA PHE A 634 8.31 8.85 -17.53
C PHE A 634 9.21 9.95 -16.95
N LYS A 635 10.05 10.55 -17.80
CA LYS A 635 10.90 11.68 -17.42
C LYS A 635 10.24 13.01 -17.80
N SER A 636 9.85 13.79 -16.78
CA SER A 636 9.30 15.15 -16.92
C SER A 636 10.39 16.24 -16.98
N ASN A 637 10.01 17.48 -17.28
CA ASN A 637 10.89 18.66 -17.20
C ASN A 637 11.28 18.99 -15.74
N ASP A 638 10.35 18.80 -14.80
CA ASP A 638 10.70 18.63 -13.39
C ASP A 638 11.10 17.16 -13.19
N PRO A 639 12.25 16.86 -12.57
CA PRO A 639 12.75 15.49 -12.49
C PRO A 639 11.83 14.62 -11.64
N THR A 640 11.18 13.68 -12.31
CA THR A 640 10.38 12.58 -11.76
C THR A 640 11.21 11.76 -10.77
N LYS A 641 10.72 11.54 -9.55
CA LYS A 641 11.45 10.81 -8.49
C LYS A 641 10.59 9.78 -7.78
N ILE A 642 11.25 8.91 -7.04
CA ILE A 642 10.63 8.02 -6.06
C ILE A 642 11.32 8.32 -4.72
N ILE A 643 10.57 8.82 -3.73
CA ILE A 643 11.08 9.25 -2.42
C ILE A 643 10.37 8.43 -1.34
N GLY A 644 11.07 7.58 -0.59
CA GLY A 644 10.45 6.74 0.45
C GLY A 644 9.87 7.52 1.64
N SER A 645 10.26 8.79 1.79
CA SER A 645 10.03 9.61 2.99
C SER A 645 9.28 10.94 2.74
N VAL A 646 9.58 11.98 3.52
CA VAL A 646 9.00 13.33 3.47
C VAL A 646 9.59 14.14 2.30
N ALA A 647 8.74 14.62 1.39
CA ALA A 647 9.17 15.34 0.18
C ALA A 647 9.61 16.79 0.41
N LYS A 648 9.07 17.48 1.42
CA LYS A 648 9.33 18.90 1.72
C LYS A 648 9.77 19.12 3.18
N GLU A 649 8.83 19.37 4.10
CA GLU A 649 9.08 19.62 5.54
C GLU A 649 8.21 18.70 6.42
N GLY A 650 8.50 18.65 7.73
CA GLY A 650 7.78 17.80 8.68
C GLY A 650 8.55 16.54 9.07
N MET A 651 7.87 15.56 9.67
CA MET A 651 8.48 14.38 10.27
C MET A 651 7.77 13.04 9.98
N ILE A 652 8.55 11.97 9.84
CA ILE A 652 8.12 10.58 10.04
C ILE A 652 8.82 10.08 11.31
N SER A 653 8.10 9.51 12.29
CA SER A 653 8.71 8.96 13.51
C SER A 653 9.08 7.47 13.43
N GLY A 654 8.40 6.71 12.55
CA GLY A 654 8.56 5.27 12.42
C GLY A 654 9.68 4.83 11.48
N ASP A 655 9.59 3.57 11.05
CA ASP A 655 10.51 2.98 10.07
C ASP A 655 10.09 3.36 8.66
N ILE A 656 11.05 3.45 7.75
CA ILE A 656 10.82 3.86 6.36
C ILE A 656 11.27 2.74 5.45
N GLU A 657 10.36 2.27 4.60
CA GLU A 657 10.60 1.18 3.67
C GLU A 657 10.20 1.59 2.24
N LEU A 658 11.13 1.45 1.29
CA LEU A 658 10.90 1.64 -0.14
C LEU A 658 11.29 0.38 -0.92
N ARG A 659 10.31 -0.33 -1.48
CA ARG A 659 10.54 -1.53 -2.29
C ARG A 659 10.16 -1.29 -3.76
N VAL A 660 11.09 -1.51 -4.68
CA VAL A 660 10.90 -1.40 -6.12
C VAL A 660 11.15 -2.78 -6.74
N THR A 661 10.12 -3.40 -7.32
CA THR A 661 10.12 -4.84 -7.63
C THR A 661 9.46 -5.16 -8.96
N GLY A 662 9.70 -6.37 -9.47
CA GLY A 662 8.91 -6.93 -10.58
C GLY A 662 9.11 -6.18 -11.89
N LYS A 663 8.00 -5.88 -12.60
CA LYS A 663 8.01 -5.35 -13.97
C LYS A 663 7.61 -3.88 -14.00
N VAL A 664 8.40 -3.06 -13.32
CA VAL A 664 8.28 -1.60 -13.35
C VAL A 664 9.09 -1.03 -14.52
N GLU A 665 8.45 -0.26 -15.40
CA GLU A 665 9.14 0.43 -16.49
C GLU A 665 9.68 1.77 -15.97
N LEU A 666 11.00 1.90 -15.88
CA LEU A 666 11.70 3.09 -15.38
C LEU A 666 12.44 3.79 -16.53
N ALA A 667 12.16 5.08 -16.74
CA ALA A 667 12.90 5.91 -17.69
C ALA A 667 14.36 6.16 -17.25
N ASP A 668 15.21 6.51 -18.21
CA ASP A 668 16.62 6.80 -17.99
C ASP A 668 16.86 8.10 -17.19
N ASP A 669 17.90 8.07 -16.34
CA ASP A 669 18.30 9.11 -15.38
C ASP A 669 17.23 9.50 -14.33
N LEU A 670 16.33 8.58 -13.94
CA LEU A 670 15.46 8.79 -12.78
C LEU A 670 16.27 8.86 -11.46
N GLN A 671 15.66 9.46 -10.42
CA GLN A 671 16.23 9.54 -9.07
C GLN A 671 15.37 8.77 -8.07
N ILE A 672 15.97 7.81 -7.36
CA ILE A 672 15.35 7.07 -6.27
C ILE A 672 16.05 7.43 -4.95
N ILE A 673 15.26 7.79 -3.95
CA ILE A 673 15.75 8.26 -2.65
C ILE A 673 14.98 7.54 -1.54
N ALA A 674 15.66 6.81 -0.65
CA ALA A 674 14.98 6.09 0.44
C ALA A 674 14.55 7.06 1.55
N GLY A 675 15.51 7.81 2.09
CA GLY A 675 15.35 8.85 3.09
C GLY A 675 15.06 10.24 2.48
N ARG A 676 15.67 11.28 3.06
CA ARG A 676 15.37 12.69 2.77
C ARG A 676 15.84 13.09 1.37
N PRO A 677 15.16 14.01 0.65
CA PRO A 677 15.60 14.44 -0.68
C PRO A 677 16.93 15.23 -0.68
N LYS A 678 17.63 15.24 -1.83
CA LYS A 678 18.90 15.96 -2.09
C LYS A 678 18.93 17.47 -1.71
N ALA A 679 17.77 18.08 -1.54
CA ALA A 679 17.61 19.48 -1.13
C ALA A 679 16.57 19.63 0.02
N ALA A 680 16.53 18.66 0.93
CA ALA A 680 15.66 18.69 2.11
C ALA A 680 15.94 19.92 2.99
N SER A 681 14.88 20.59 3.46
CA SER A 681 15.04 21.72 4.37
C SER A 681 15.54 21.25 5.75
N ALA A 682 16.04 22.19 6.55
CA ALA A 682 16.39 21.92 7.94
C ALA A 682 15.19 21.54 8.84
N LYS A 683 13.96 21.56 8.31
CA LYS A 683 12.72 21.16 8.98
C LYS A 683 12.19 19.79 8.52
N ASN A 684 12.98 19.01 7.78
CA ASN A 684 12.64 17.66 7.32
C ASN A 684 13.35 16.62 8.22
N TYR A 685 12.59 15.83 8.99
CA TYR A 685 13.09 14.95 10.05
C TYR A 685 12.64 13.50 9.86
N LEU A 686 13.53 12.51 10.03
CA LEU A 686 13.18 11.09 9.88
C LEU A 686 13.61 10.22 11.09
N GLY A 687 12.68 9.38 11.53
CA GLY A 687 12.85 8.30 12.50
C GLY A 687 12.99 8.76 13.96
N GLY A 688 13.32 7.80 14.81
CA GLY A 688 13.76 7.97 16.19
C GLY A 688 14.83 6.93 16.53
N PRO A 689 15.33 6.89 17.78
CA PRO A 689 16.32 5.92 18.20
C PRO A 689 15.89 4.48 17.89
N ALA A 690 16.80 3.69 17.32
CA ALA A 690 16.57 2.31 16.86
C ALA A 690 15.57 2.13 15.69
N LYS A 691 15.14 3.21 15.02
CA LYS A 691 14.46 3.13 13.71
C LYS A 691 15.47 3.03 12.56
N GLN A 692 14.99 2.58 11.40
CA GLN A 692 15.78 2.38 10.18
C GLN A 692 15.14 2.98 8.91
N VAL A 693 15.98 3.31 7.94
CA VAL A 693 15.61 3.58 6.55
C VAL A 693 16.04 2.39 5.71
N THR A 694 15.12 1.76 4.99
CA THR A 694 15.34 0.55 4.17
C THR A 694 14.88 0.79 2.74
N PHE A 695 15.72 0.42 1.78
CA PHE A 695 15.39 0.36 0.37
C PHE A 695 15.80 -0.97 -0.24
N SER A 696 14.92 -1.57 -1.04
CA SER A 696 15.20 -2.81 -1.77
C SER A 696 14.76 -2.70 -3.23
N MET A 697 15.63 -3.05 -4.17
CA MET A 697 15.32 -3.09 -5.60
C MET A 697 15.60 -4.45 -6.23
N GLU A 698 14.58 -5.07 -6.82
CA GLU A 698 14.65 -6.40 -7.43
C GLU A 698 13.87 -6.44 -8.75
N THR A 699 14.56 -6.31 -9.90
CA THR A 699 13.91 -6.29 -11.22
C THR A 699 14.82 -6.77 -12.35
N ASP A 700 14.19 -7.40 -13.35
CA ASP A 700 14.80 -7.83 -14.62
C ASP A 700 14.81 -6.73 -15.70
N GLN A 701 14.13 -5.60 -15.45
CA GLN A 701 13.97 -4.52 -16.43
C GLN A 701 15.26 -3.73 -16.65
N GLN A 702 15.51 -3.35 -17.91
CA GLN A 702 16.67 -2.53 -18.30
C GLN A 702 16.36 -1.04 -18.15
N PHE A 703 17.27 -0.31 -17.52
CA PHE A 703 17.30 1.15 -17.39
C PHE A 703 18.75 1.66 -17.40
N SER A 704 18.94 2.95 -17.65
CA SER A 704 20.25 3.62 -17.68
C SER A 704 20.31 4.88 -16.82
N GLY A 705 21.53 5.24 -16.40
CA GLY A 705 21.84 6.53 -15.76
C GLY A 705 21.21 6.80 -14.39
N MET A 706 20.48 5.85 -13.79
CA MET A 706 19.71 6.07 -12.57
C MET A 706 20.60 6.39 -11.35
N GLU A 707 20.13 7.29 -10.48
CA GLU A 707 20.71 7.54 -9.16
C GLU A 707 19.90 6.83 -8.06
N ILE A 708 20.59 6.10 -7.17
CA ILE A 708 20.03 5.58 -5.90
C ILE A 708 20.73 6.28 -4.73
N ILE A 709 19.94 6.83 -3.80
CA ILE A 709 20.43 7.58 -2.63
C ILE A 709 19.72 7.07 -1.36
N GLY A 710 20.47 6.61 -0.36
CA GLY A 710 19.89 6.15 0.92
C GLY A 710 19.36 7.28 1.79
N ASP A 711 20.11 8.37 1.95
CA ASP A 711 19.58 9.65 2.45
C ASP A 711 20.25 10.83 1.75
N GLY A 712 19.47 11.81 1.33
CA GLY A 712 19.91 12.93 0.50
C GLY A 712 20.22 14.24 1.24
N SER A 713 20.02 14.36 2.55
CA SER A 713 20.22 15.66 3.22
C SER A 713 21.67 15.91 3.61
N GLU A 714 22.12 17.16 3.46
CA GLU A 714 23.39 17.64 4.00
C GLU A 714 23.39 17.82 5.53
N ASN A 715 22.21 17.86 6.17
CA ASN A 715 22.09 18.08 7.61
C ASN A 715 21.96 16.77 8.38
N THR A 716 23.07 16.18 8.81
CA THR A 716 23.13 14.89 9.52
C THR A 716 22.20 14.76 10.73
N LYS A 717 21.86 15.88 11.38
CA LYS A 717 21.18 15.92 12.69
C LYS A 717 19.66 15.85 12.64
N THR A 718 19.02 15.95 11.46
CA THR A 718 17.55 15.74 11.36
C THR A 718 17.19 14.29 10.99
N LEU A 719 18.19 13.43 10.75
CA LEU A 719 18.01 11.98 10.81
C LEU A 719 18.20 11.55 12.27
N SER A 720 17.18 10.91 12.84
CA SER A 720 17.22 10.30 14.18
C SER A 720 17.10 8.77 14.14
N SER A 721 16.71 8.20 12.99
CA SER A 721 17.03 6.81 12.61
C SER A 721 18.52 6.54 12.79
N SER A 722 18.88 5.37 13.32
CA SER A 722 20.28 4.98 13.55
C SER A 722 20.93 4.29 12.34
N LYS A 723 20.14 3.86 11.35
CA LYS A 723 20.59 2.95 10.29
C LYS A 723 19.96 3.24 8.93
N VAL A 724 20.79 3.15 7.88
CA VAL A 724 20.37 3.16 6.48
C VAL A 724 20.80 1.85 5.82
N TYR A 725 19.87 1.14 5.17
CA TYR A 725 20.12 -0.12 4.48
C TYR A 725 19.60 -0.07 3.03
N LEU A 726 20.48 -0.41 2.08
CA LEU A 726 20.16 -0.56 0.66
C LEU A 726 20.42 -2.00 0.22
N ASP A 727 19.48 -2.59 -0.52
CA ASP A 727 19.55 -3.92 -1.13
C ASP A 727 19.24 -3.80 -2.64
N ILE A 728 20.17 -4.22 -3.51
CA ILE A 728 20.08 -4.05 -4.96
C ILE A 728 20.33 -5.38 -5.68
N CYS A 729 19.38 -5.80 -6.49
CA CYS A 729 19.43 -6.98 -7.37
C CYS A 729 18.83 -6.63 -8.73
N THR A 730 19.64 -6.08 -9.63
CA THR A 730 19.21 -5.59 -10.95
C THR A 730 20.20 -5.99 -12.05
N PRO A 731 20.14 -7.24 -12.56
CA PRO A 731 21.12 -7.79 -13.50
C PRO A 731 21.25 -7.05 -14.84
N GLN A 732 20.28 -6.19 -15.19
CA GLN A 732 20.31 -5.34 -16.40
C GLN A 732 20.41 -3.83 -16.10
N GLY A 733 20.43 -3.44 -14.83
CA GLY A 733 20.41 -2.06 -14.37
C GLY A 733 21.76 -1.35 -14.49
N ASN A 734 21.75 -0.13 -15.02
CA ASN A 734 22.96 0.70 -15.17
C ASN A 734 22.77 2.02 -14.41
N PHE A 735 23.64 2.29 -13.44
CA PHE A 735 23.52 3.39 -12.49
C PHE A 735 24.58 4.46 -12.71
N SER A 736 24.20 5.73 -12.61
CA SER A 736 25.15 6.85 -12.58
C SER A 736 25.74 7.06 -11.19
N LEU A 737 24.98 6.74 -10.13
CA LEU A 737 25.37 6.86 -8.74
C LEU A 737 24.59 5.86 -7.87
N VAL A 738 25.29 5.16 -6.98
CA VAL A 738 24.70 4.54 -5.78
C VAL A 738 25.38 5.17 -4.57
N GLN A 739 24.61 5.83 -3.70
CA GLN A 739 25.15 6.54 -2.53
C GLN A 739 24.40 6.19 -1.26
N GLY A 740 25.13 5.83 -0.21
CA GLY A 740 24.57 5.58 1.13
C GLY A 740 23.93 6.82 1.74
N MET A 741 24.68 7.92 1.86
CA MET A 741 24.19 9.18 2.43
C MET A 741 24.88 10.41 1.81
N VAL A 742 24.16 11.49 1.52
CA VAL A 742 24.76 12.76 1.09
C VAL A 742 25.59 13.39 2.20
N LYS A 743 25.22 13.17 3.48
CA LYS A 743 26.08 13.49 4.63
C LYS A 743 25.79 12.57 5.82
N ASN A 744 26.85 12.01 6.41
CA ASN A 744 26.84 11.21 7.64
C ASN A 744 27.85 11.77 8.66
N SER A 745 29.03 12.13 8.17
CA SER A 745 30.14 12.67 8.96
C SER A 745 29.85 14.05 9.57
N PHE A 746 29.93 14.15 10.90
CA PHE A 746 29.71 15.38 11.68
C PHE A 746 30.63 15.41 12.91
N ALA A 747 31.05 16.59 13.36
CA ALA A 747 31.96 16.81 14.51
C ALA A 747 33.31 16.04 14.50
N GLY A 748 33.62 15.28 13.45
CA GLY A 748 34.79 14.40 13.37
C GLY A 748 34.51 12.92 13.68
N GLU A 749 33.25 12.48 13.56
CA GLU A 749 32.80 11.09 13.67
C GLU A 749 31.64 10.79 12.67
N LEU A 750 31.32 9.51 12.45
CA LEU A 750 30.14 9.05 11.70
C LEU A 750 28.96 8.86 12.66
N LEU A 751 27.83 9.53 12.38
CA LEU A 751 26.65 9.51 13.26
C LEU A 751 25.72 8.32 13.03
N HIS A 752 25.72 7.74 11.82
CA HIS A 752 24.75 6.74 11.37
C HIS A 752 25.44 5.50 10.80
N GLU A 753 24.86 4.32 11.04
CA GLU A 753 25.28 3.08 10.41
C GLU A 753 24.74 2.99 8.98
N VAL A 754 25.57 2.57 8.02
CA VAL A 754 25.16 2.42 6.62
C VAL A 754 25.57 1.06 6.08
N MET A 755 24.63 0.36 5.46
CA MET A 755 24.86 -0.93 4.80
C MET A 755 24.35 -0.86 3.35
N VAL A 756 25.15 -1.32 2.39
CA VAL A 756 24.75 -1.44 0.98
C VAL A 756 25.10 -2.85 0.48
N ASP A 757 24.09 -3.65 0.16
CA ASP A 757 24.21 -5.00 -0.40
C ASP A 757 23.83 -4.96 -1.89
N ILE A 758 24.77 -5.25 -2.79
CA ILE A 758 24.58 -5.28 -4.24
C ILE A 758 24.78 -6.72 -4.69
N LYS A 759 23.68 -7.46 -4.87
CA LYS A 759 23.71 -8.87 -5.27
C LYS A 759 24.11 -9.03 -6.75
N ASP A 760 23.50 -8.22 -7.61
CA ASP A 760 23.79 -8.15 -9.04
C ASP A 760 23.53 -6.73 -9.57
N ALA A 761 24.49 -6.17 -10.32
CA ALA A 761 24.33 -4.92 -11.06
C ALA A 761 25.25 -4.86 -12.31
N LYS A 762 24.65 -4.63 -13.48
CA LYS A 762 25.35 -4.59 -14.78
C LYS A 762 26.46 -3.54 -14.86
N ALA A 763 26.18 -2.33 -14.36
CA ALA A 763 27.16 -1.25 -14.27
C ALA A 763 26.75 -0.20 -13.22
N ILE A 764 27.71 0.25 -12.41
CA ILE A 764 27.59 1.40 -11.51
C ILE A 764 28.76 2.35 -11.78
N LYS A 765 28.51 3.60 -12.17
CA LYS A 765 29.61 4.54 -12.43
C LYS A 765 30.31 5.00 -11.14
N GLN A 766 29.58 5.18 -10.04
CA GLN A 766 30.17 5.52 -8.74
C GLN A 766 29.35 4.94 -7.59
N LEU A 767 30.01 4.25 -6.67
CA LEU A 767 29.48 3.73 -5.42
C LEU A 767 30.13 4.48 -4.25
N ILE A 768 29.35 5.28 -3.53
CA ILE A 768 29.79 5.97 -2.31
C ILE A 768 29.10 5.30 -1.13
N ALA A 769 29.83 4.52 -0.34
CA ALA A 769 29.21 3.68 0.70
C ALA A 769 28.56 4.50 1.82
N SER A 770 29.08 5.71 2.09
CA SER A 770 28.41 6.72 2.92
C SER A 770 28.39 8.06 2.20
N ASP A 771 29.21 9.05 2.61
CA ASP A 771 29.19 10.42 2.08
C ASP A 771 30.49 10.83 1.36
N THR A 772 30.51 12.00 0.74
CA THR A 772 31.63 12.47 -0.11
C THR A 772 32.88 12.87 0.68
N THR A 773 32.77 13.07 2.00
CA THR A 773 33.88 13.44 2.89
C THR A 773 34.86 12.28 3.01
N SER A 774 36.11 12.49 2.63
CA SER A 774 37.16 11.46 2.68
C SER A 774 37.29 10.86 4.08
N PHE A 775 37.10 9.54 4.19
CA PHE A 775 37.27 8.82 5.46
C PHE A 775 38.75 8.77 5.85
N THR A 776 39.08 9.01 7.12
CA THR A 776 40.46 9.01 7.61
C THR A 776 40.58 8.25 8.93
N ASN A 777 41.81 7.82 9.26
CA ASN A 777 42.17 7.19 10.52
C ASN A 777 41.54 7.91 11.74
N HIS A 778 41.59 9.25 11.76
CA HIS A 778 41.05 10.07 12.85
C HIS A 778 39.52 10.13 12.88
N LEU A 779 38.85 10.12 11.71
CA LEU A 779 37.38 10.04 11.63
C LEU A 779 36.89 8.69 12.14
N ILE A 780 37.49 7.60 11.67
CA ILE A 780 37.01 6.25 11.95
C ILE A 780 37.39 5.80 13.37
N ALA A 781 38.57 6.16 13.89
CA ALA A 781 38.94 5.85 15.28
C ALA A 781 38.08 6.55 16.35
N LYS A 782 37.29 7.58 15.97
CA LYS A 782 36.26 8.20 16.82
C LYS A 782 34.87 7.59 16.63
N SER A 783 34.62 6.99 15.48
CA SER A 783 33.30 6.53 15.06
C SER A 783 32.92 5.22 15.75
N LYS A 784 31.68 5.12 16.22
CA LYS A 784 31.08 3.86 16.72
C LYS A 784 30.24 3.14 15.68
N ASN A 785 29.81 3.86 14.64
CA ASN A 785 28.98 3.35 13.56
C ASN A 785 29.85 2.85 12.40
N GLN A 786 29.39 1.80 11.74
CA GLN A 786 30.07 1.17 10.63
C GLN A 786 29.44 1.59 9.29
N VAL A 787 30.26 1.60 8.23
CA VAL A 787 29.83 1.75 6.84
C VAL A 787 30.32 0.53 6.08
N ALA A 788 29.39 -0.35 5.73
CA ALA A 788 29.65 -1.67 5.17
C ALA A 788 29.09 -1.80 3.76
N LEU A 789 29.91 -2.35 2.86
CA LEU A 789 29.52 -2.81 1.53
C LEU A 789 29.51 -4.34 1.50
N LYS A 790 28.56 -4.89 0.75
CA LYS A 790 28.57 -6.30 0.32
C LYS A 790 28.26 -6.35 -1.18
N ILE A 791 29.04 -7.10 -1.94
CA ILE A 791 28.93 -7.15 -3.40
C ILE A 791 29.00 -8.61 -3.86
N GLY A 792 27.98 -9.05 -4.60
CA GLY A 792 27.99 -10.26 -5.42
C GLY A 792 28.70 -9.98 -6.75
N THR A 793 27.97 -10.00 -7.86
CA THR A 793 28.51 -9.70 -9.18
C THR A 793 28.20 -8.26 -9.60
N ALA A 794 29.23 -7.45 -9.88
CA ALA A 794 29.05 -6.07 -10.33
C ALA A 794 30.25 -5.52 -11.10
N LYS A 795 29.99 -4.62 -12.07
CA LYS A 795 31.00 -3.70 -12.58
C LYS A 795 30.80 -2.30 -11.99
N ILE A 796 31.79 -1.76 -11.29
CA ILE A 796 31.72 -0.48 -10.59
C ILE A 796 32.95 0.37 -10.85
N ASP A 797 32.87 1.49 -11.59
CA ASP A 797 34.09 2.24 -11.94
C ASP A 797 34.84 2.76 -10.69
N GLU A 798 34.15 3.37 -9.72
CA GLU A 798 34.73 3.82 -8.45
C GLU A 798 33.91 3.36 -7.22
N VAL A 799 34.58 2.77 -6.22
CA VAL A 799 34.04 2.41 -4.89
C VAL A 799 34.74 3.23 -3.81
N LEU A 800 33.99 4.01 -3.03
CA LEU A 800 34.53 5.09 -2.18
C LEU A 800 33.94 5.11 -0.75
N ASN A 801 34.76 5.53 0.23
CA ASN A 801 34.37 5.88 1.61
C ASN A 801 33.63 4.77 2.37
N PHE A 802 34.31 3.64 2.58
CA PHE A 802 33.81 2.47 3.32
C PHE A 802 34.73 2.09 4.49
N THR A 803 34.18 1.36 5.47
CA THR A 803 34.95 0.76 6.58
C THR A 803 35.10 -0.75 6.46
N HIS A 804 34.17 -1.43 5.77
CA HIS A 804 34.24 -2.84 5.39
C HIS A 804 33.63 -3.05 4.00
N LEU A 805 34.17 -3.98 3.23
CA LEU A 805 33.68 -4.40 1.91
C LEU A 805 33.85 -5.92 1.76
N THR A 806 32.74 -6.66 1.76
CA THR A 806 32.74 -8.10 1.42
C THR A 806 32.48 -8.27 -0.09
N VAL A 807 33.29 -9.07 -0.78
CA VAL A 807 33.04 -9.54 -2.15
C VAL A 807 32.75 -11.03 -2.11
N SER A 808 31.60 -11.45 -2.61
CA SER A 808 31.10 -12.84 -2.56
C SER A 808 31.02 -13.55 -3.91
N ASP A 809 31.30 -12.85 -5.00
CA ASP A 809 31.31 -13.36 -6.39
C ASP A 809 32.29 -12.50 -7.23
N GLN A 810 31.90 -11.93 -8.38
CA GLN A 810 32.81 -11.15 -9.25
C GLN A 810 32.61 -9.61 -9.19
N LEU A 811 33.54 -8.90 -8.55
CA LEU A 811 33.65 -7.44 -8.64
C LEU A 811 34.67 -7.02 -9.71
N THR A 812 34.32 -6.08 -10.57
CA THR A 812 35.26 -5.42 -11.51
C THR A 812 35.20 -3.90 -11.36
N ALA A 813 36.32 -3.25 -11.08
CA ALA A 813 36.40 -1.82 -10.79
C ALA A 813 37.64 -1.13 -11.35
N GLN A 814 37.61 0.20 -11.48
CA GLN A 814 38.84 0.98 -11.70
C GLN A 814 39.48 1.30 -10.35
N LYS A 815 38.71 1.86 -9.40
CA LYS A 815 39.23 2.29 -8.09
C LYS A 815 38.40 1.78 -6.94
N ILE A 816 39.07 1.29 -5.90
CA ILE A 816 38.46 0.92 -4.61
C ILE A 816 39.27 1.62 -3.52
N LEU A 817 38.69 2.64 -2.90
CA LEU A 817 39.37 3.53 -1.95
C LEU A 817 38.57 3.61 -0.65
N ASN A 818 39.16 3.16 0.46
CA ASN A 818 38.55 3.26 1.79
C ASN A 818 38.27 4.72 2.21
N GLY A 819 39.08 5.67 1.74
CA GLY A 819 38.82 7.12 1.79
C GLY A 819 38.97 7.77 0.40
N SER A 820 38.03 8.64 0.01
CA SER A 820 37.94 9.19 -1.36
C SER A 820 39.15 10.03 -1.83
N GLU A 821 39.94 10.58 -0.91
CA GLU A 821 41.19 11.31 -1.20
C GLU A 821 42.46 10.48 -0.95
N ALA A 822 42.35 9.15 -0.81
CA ALA A 822 43.48 8.25 -0.59
C ALA A 822 44.42 8.19 -1.82
N LYS A 823 45.66 8.63 -1.64
CA LYS A 823 46.73 8.66 -2.65
C LYS A 823 48.02 8.07 -2.08
N SER A 824 48.92 7.70 -2.98
CA SER A 824 50.20 7.05 -2.66
C SER A 824 51.02 7.81 -1.63
N GLU A 825 51.00 9.14 -1.67
CA GLU A 825 51.79 10.02 -0.81
C GLU A 825 51.18 10.22 0.59
N ASN A 826 49.89 9.93 0.77
CA ASN A 826 49.14 10.23 2.00
C ASN A 826 48.55 9.00 2.72
N PHE A 827 48.53 7.82 2.06
CA PHE A 827 47.92 6.60 2.58
C PHE A 827 48.53 6.16 3.93
N ALA A 828 49.87 6.10 3.98
CA ALA A 828 50.65 5.78 5.17
C ALA A 828 50.47 6.76 6.36
N GLN A 829 49.83 7.91 6.16
CA GLN A 829 49.57 8.89 7.22
C GLN A 829 48.10 8.90 7.65
N MET A 830 47.16 8.84 6.70
CA MET A 830 45.75 9.17 6.95
C MET A 830 44.74 8.05 6.67
N TYR A 831 45.13 6.97 5.99
CA TYR A 831 44.16 5.99 5.43
C TYR A 831 44.43 4.52 5.78
N HIS A 832 45.55 4.20 6.43
CA HIS A 832 46.00 2.80 6.61
C HIS A 832 45.35 2.04 7.79
N GLN A 833 44.64 2.68 8.71
CA GLN A 833 44.20 2.07 9.99
C GLN A 833 42.77 1.53 9.98
N PHE A 834 42.06 1.65 8.86
CA PHE A 834 40.66 1.22 8.70
C PHE A 834 40.39 0.79 7.25
N GLY A 835 39.20 0.25 6.98
CA GLY A 835 38.87 -0.28 5.67
C GLY A 835 39.37 -1.70 5.56
N GLU A 836 38.46 -2.65 5.66
CA GLU A 836 38.73 -4.07 5.43
C GLU A 836 38.04 -4.50 4.13
N VAL A 837 38.78 -5.14 3.24
CA VAL A 837 38.23 -5.85 2.09
C VAL A 837 38.31 -7.35 2.37
N GLU A 838 37.19 -8.06 2.22
CA GLU A 838 37.08 -9.48 2.50
C GLU A 838 36.57 -10.20 1.25
N LEU A 839 37.43 -11.03 0.66
CA LEU A 839 37.08 -11.88 -0.48
C LEU A 839 36.68 -13.26 0.06
N LEU A 840 35.45 -13.68 -0.22
CA LEU A 840 34.98 -15.02 0.15
C LEU A 840 35.58 -16.10 -0.77
N LYS A 841 35.34 -17.38 -0.46
CA LYS A 841 35.85 -18.51 -1.24
C LYS A 841 35.47 -18.34 -2.72
N GLU A 842 36.41 -18.57 -3.63
CA GLU A 842 36.26 -18.43 -5.09
C GLU A 842 35.91 -17.00 -5.59
N ALA A 843 35.83 -15.98 -4.72
CA ALA A 843 35.48 -14.62 -5.12
C ALA A 843 36.60 -13.94 -5.92
N ILE A 844 36.23 -13.16 -6.94
CA ILE A 844 37.17 -12.53 -7.89
C ILE A 844 37.01 -11.01 -7.86
N ILE A 845 38.10 -10.31 -7.53
CA ILE A 845 38.16 -8.84 -7.57
C ILE A 845 39.14 -8.38 -8.65
N LYS A 846 38.65 -7.67 -9.66
CA LYS A 846 39.46 -7.11 -10.75
C LYS A 846 39.53 -5.60 -10.58
N VAL A 847 40.71 -5.04 -10.34
CA VAL A 847 40.85 -3.64 -9.91
C VAL A 847 42.13 -2.99 -10.45
N GLU A 848 42.01 -1.78 -11.00
CA GLU A 848 43.18 -1.00 -11.44
C GLU A 848 43.94 -0.40 -10.24
N GLN A 849 43.21 0.09 -9.23
CA GLN A 849 43.78 0.65 -7.99
C GLN A 849 42.95 0.31 -6.74
N LEU A 850 43.60 -0.27 -5.73
CA LEU A 850 43.02 -0.63 -4.44
C LEU A 850 43.80 0.05 -3.29
N LYS A 851 43.13 0.83 -2.45
CA LYS A 851 43.73 1.39 -1.22
C LYS A 851 42.81 1.12 -0.03
N THR A 852 43.24 0.25 0.88
CA THR A 852 42.45 -0.21 2.03
C THR A 852 43.36 -0.66 3.19
N GLY A 853 42.93 -0.55 4.44
CA GLY A 853 43.76 -0.91 5.60
C GLY A 853 44.09 -2.41 5.64
N SER A 854 43.11 -3.29 5.44
CA SER A 854 43.32 -4.74 5.35
C SER A 854 42.69 -5.36 4.11
N LEU A 855 43.34 -6.42 3.61
CA LEU A 855 42.77 -7.39 2.68
C LEU A 855 42.75 -8.77 3.37
N LYS A 856 41.58 -9.42 3.38
CA LYS A 856 41.40 -10.82 3.70
C LYS A 856 41.08 -11.58 2.41
N ALA A 857 41.79 -12.68 2.16
CA ALA A 857 41.50 -13.60 1.08
C ALA A 857 41.18 -15.00 1.66
N ALA A 858 39.96 -15.47 1.43
CA ALA A 858 39.62 -16.87 1.64
C ALA A 858 40.29 -17.77 0.60
N THR A 859 40.16 -19.07 0.79
CA THR A 859 40.68 -20.10 -0.12
C THR A 859 40.15 -19.90 -1.54
N GLU A 860 41.04 -19.99 -2.54
CA GLU A 860 40.75 -19.83 -3.98
C GLU A 860 40.22 -18.43 -4.40
N ALA A 861 40.31 -17.41 -3.55
CA ALA A 861 39.96 -16.02 -3.91
C ALA A 861 41.05 -15.34 -4.76
N GLU A 862 40.65 -14.59 -5.80
CA GLU A 862 41.57 -13.99 -6.78
C GLU A 862 41.53 -12.45 -6.81
N LEU A 863 42.71 -11.81 -6.80
CA LEU A 863 42.93 -10.38 -7.07
C LEU A 863 43.57 -10.17 -8.45
N HIS A 864 42.86 -9.55 -9.39
CA HIS A 864 43.42 -9.21 -10.71
C HIS A 864 43.79 -7.73 -10.72
N SER A 865 45.06 -7.38 -10.98
CA SER A 865 45.50 -5.97 -11.03
C SER A 865 46.60 -5.71 -12.07
N PRO A 866 46.80 -4.45 -12.49
CA PRO A 866 48.02 -4.03 -13.17
C PRO A 866 49.25 -4.22 -12.27
N ALA A 867 50.43 -4.39 -12.87
CA ALA A 867 51.71 -4.25 -12.17
C ALA A 867 52.02 -2.78 -11.86
N GLY A 868 52.65 -2.54 -10.71
CA GLY A 868 52.98 -1.21 -10.17
C GLY A 868 52.71 -1.15 -8.67
N ALA A 869 53.70 -0.73 -7.87
CA ALA A 869 53.59 -0.59 -6.41
C ALA A 869 52.57 0.49 -6.00
N GLU A 870 52.28 1.42 -6.91
CA GLU A 870 51.35 2.53 -6.77
C GLU A 870 49.86 2.13 -6.94
N ASN A 871 49.59 0.88 -7.35
CA ASN A 871 48.24 0.40 -7.62
C ASN A 871 47.57 -0.16 -6.37
N ILE A 872 48.28 -0.98 -5.57
CA ILE A 872 47.73 -1.66 -4.40
C ILE A 872 48.43 -1.16 -3.13
N TYR A 873 47.68 -0.54 -2.21
CA TYR A 873 48.15 -0.12 -0.89
C TYR A 873 47.39 -0.83 0.22
N LEU A 874 48.12 -1.47 1.13
CA LEU A 874 47.62 -2.18 2.30
C LEU A 874 48.37 -1.77 3.58
N ASN A 875 47.74 -1.93 4.75
CA ASN A 875 48.47 -2.07 6.02
C ASN A 875 48.63 -3.53 6.42
N LYS A 876 47.71 -4.42 6.04
CA LYS A 876 47.75 -5.84 6.44
C LYS A 876 47.17 -6.75 5.36
N LEU A 877 47.78 -7.92 5.18
CA LEU A 877 47.22 -9.04 4.41
C LEU A 877 46.89 -10.19 5.38
N VAL A 878 45.79 -10.89 5.12
CA VAL A 878 45.41 -12.13 5.82
C VAL A 878 44.92 -13.12 4.77
N THR A 879 45.46 -14.33 4.77
CA THR A 879 45.08 -15.41 3.85
C THR A 879 44.69 -16.65 4.64
N GLU A 880 43.63 -17.36 4.22
CA GLU A 880 43.38 -18.73 4.73
C GLU A 880 44.44 -19.72 4.22
N SER A 881 44.87 -19.48 2.99
CA SER A 881 45.95 -20.19 2.31
C SER A 881 46.81 -19.16 1.57
N HIS A 882 46.42 -18.78 0.36
CA HIS A 882 47.21 -17.89 -0.51
C HIS A 882 46.34 -16.81 -1.11
N LEU A 883 46.88 -15.61 -1.27
CA LEU A 883 46.33 -14.63 -2.20
C LEU A 883 46.70 -15.09 -3.62
N ILE A 884 45.70 -15.45 -4.42
CA ILE A 884 45.90 -15.70 -5.84
C ILE A 884 45.86 -14.34 -6.55
N TRP A 885 46.89 -14.03 -7.34
CA TRP A 885 46.96 -12.82 -8.15
C TRP A 885 46.97 -13.14 -9.64
N ARG A 886 46.36 -12.27 -10.46
CA ARG A 886 46.50 -12.31 -11.92
C ARG A 886 46.86 -10.94 -12.48
N LEU A 887 47.82 -10.91 -13.41
CA LEU A 887 48.18 -9.70 -14.14
C LEU A 887 47.02 -9.26 -15.06
N LEU A 888 46.43 -8.10 -14.78
CA LEU A 888 45.29 -7.55 -15.54
C LEU A 888 45.69 -6.90 -16.88
N THR A 889 46.93 -6.40 -16.97
CA THR A 889 47.45 -5.69 -18.14
C THR A 889 48.92 -6.06 -18.41
N SER A 890 49.19 -6.52 -19.63
CA SER A 890 50.51 -6.98 -20.07
C SER A 890 51.56 -5.88 -19.87
N SER A 891 52.56 -6.16 -19.03
CA SER A 891 53.62 -5.22 -18.69
C SER A 891 54.98 -5.92 -18.74
N ARG A 892 56.07 -5.15 -18.93
CA ARG A 892 57.41 -5.73 -19.01
C ARG A 892 57.95 -6.00 -17.61
N GLN A 893 58.35 -7.24 -17.35
CA GLN A 893 59.05 -7.60 -16.11
C GLN A 893 60.28 -6.71 -15.89
N GLN A 894 60.54 -6.42 -14.62
CA GLN A 894 61.63 -5.56 -14.14
C GLN A 894 62.63 -6.38 -13.33
N GLU A 895 63.86 -5.89 -13.23
CA GLU A 895 64.83 -6.41 -12.27
C GLU A 895 64.42 -5.95 -10.87
N ILE A 896 64.12 -6.89 -9.99
CA ILE A 896 63.64 -6.67 -8.62
C ILE A 896 64.62 -7.28 -7.62
N ILE A 897 64.81 -6.60 -6.49
CA ILE A 897 65.74 -7.01 -5.42
C ILE A 897 64.91 -7.36 -4.18
N GLY A 898 64.61 -8.65 -4.03
CA GLY A 898 63.80 -9.19 -2.95
C GLY A 898 64.62 -9.75 -1.78
N THR A 899 63.98 -9.84 -0.62
CA THR A 899 64.57 -10.35 0.63
C THR A 899 64.68 -11.88 0.61
N TYR A 900 63.74 -12.59 -0.04
CA TYR A 900 63.76 -14.04 -0.15
C TYR A 900 64.70 -14.53 -1.26
N PHE A 901 64.63 -13.97 -2.47
CA PHE A 901 65.30 -14.53 -3.66
C PHE A 901 66.38 -13.63 -4.29
N GLY A 902 66.65 -12.46 -3.71
CA GLY A 902 67.67 -11.53 -4.22
C GLY A 902 67.28 -10.90 -5.56
N VAL A 903 68.21 -10.89 -6.52
CA VAL A 903 68.02 -10.24 -7.83
C VAL A 903 67.26 -11.17 -8.78
N GLN A 904 66.00 -10.84 -9.07
CA GLN A 904 65.09 -11.65 -9.87
C GLN A 904 64.41 -10.83 -10.98
N SER A 905 63.76 -11.52 -11.93
CA SER A 905 62.82 -10.90 -12.88
C SER A 905 61.40 -10.99 -12.33
N GLY A 906 60.62 -9.90 -12.41
CA GLY A 906 59.26 -9.89 -11.88
C GLY A 906 58.56 -8.54 -11.92
N PHE A 907 57.57 -8.37 -11.04
CA PHE A 907 56.72 -7.17 -10.98
C PHE A 907 56.56 -6.65 -9.54
N PRO A 908 56.65 -5.33 -9.29
CA PRO A 908 56.07 -4.74 -8.08
C PRO A 908 54.54 -4.76 -8.16
N ILE A 909 53.86 -5.02 -7.03
CA ILE A 909 52.38 -5.08 -7.00
C ILE A 909 51.79 -4.34 -5.79
N ILE A 910 52.30 -4.61 -4.58
CA ILE A 910 51.69 -4.12 -3.34
C ILE A 910 52.68 -3.30 -2.53
N THR A 911 52.25 -2.12 -2.07
CA THR A 911 52.95 -1.36 -1.02
C THR A 911 52.27 -1.60 0.33
N PHE A 912 53.03 -2.10 1.30
CA PHE A 912 52.61 -2.24 2.70
C PHE A 912 53.08 -1.05 3.55
N THR A 913 52.19 -0.48 4.36
CA THR A 913 52.54 0.60 5.29
C THR A 913 53.23 0.07 6.56
N ASP A 914 52.86 -1.13 7.01
CA ASP A 914 53.52 -1.86 8.09
C ASP A 914 54.65 -2.75 7.51
N GLN A 915 55.90 -2.44 7.89
CA GLN A 915 57.10 -3.15 7.42
C GLN A 915 57.23 -4.59 7.95
N SER A 916 56.35 -5.04 8.87
CA SER A 916 56.25 -6.45 9.25
C SER A 916 55.48 -7.31 8.23
N GLN A 917 54.83 -6.67 7.25
CA GLN A 917 54.01 -7.33 6.24
C GLN A 917 54.76 -7.44 4.91
N GLY A 918 54.36 -8.41 4.09
CA GLY A 918 54.88 -8.58 2.74
C GLY A 918 54.27 -9.78 2.04
N LEU A 919 54.48 -9.87 0.73
CA LEU A 919 54.27 -11.11 -0.01
C LEU A 919 55.45 -12.06 0.21
N THR A 920 55.17 -13.34 0.40
CA THR A 920 56.15 -14.41 0.64
C THR A 920 55.74 -15.68 -0.11
N PRO A 921 56.61 -16.69 -0.23
CA PRO A 921 56.27 -17.97 -0.86
C PRO A 921 55.21 -18.79 -0.11
N ASP A 922 54.95 -18.48 1.17
CA ASP A 922 53.90 -19.10 1.98
C ASP A 922 52.52 -18.45 1.79
N ASN A 923 52.42 -17.20 1.33
CA ASN A 923 51.14 -16.45 1.33
C ASN A 923 50.63 -15.97 -0.05
N PHE A 924 51.39 -16.17 -1.13
CA PHE A 924 51.07 -15.62 -2.45
C PHE A 924 51.41 -16.55 -3.61
N ILE A 925 50.52 -16.63 -4.59
CA ILE A 925 50.78 -17.19 -5.93
C ILE A 925 50.23 -16.22 -6.98
N GLY A 926 51.05 -15.85 -7.95
CA GLY A 926 50.68 -14.97 -9.06
C GLY A 926 50.68 -15.68 -10.42
N PHE A 927 49.89 -15.19 -11.37
CA PHE A 927 49.81 -15.66 -12.75
C PHE A 927 49.75 -14.52 -13.77
N ASP A 928 50.21 -14.74 -15.00
CA ASP A 928 49.91 -13.87 -16.15
C ASP A 928 48.99 -14.52 -17.19
N GLU A 929 48.73 -13.81 -18.29
CA GLU A 929 47.80 -14.21 -19.36
C GLU A 929 48.22 -15.48 -20.12
N PHE A 930 49.49 -15.91 -20.00
CA PHE A 930 50.00 -17.16 -20.57
C PHE A 930 50.11 -18.28 -19.53
N GLY A 931 49.76 -17.99 -18.27
CA GLY A 931 49.83 -18.93 -17.17
C GLY A 931 51.23 -19.07 -16.55
N TYR A 932 52.22 -18.24 -16.90
CA TYR A 932 53.48 -18.24 -16.14
C TYR A 932 53.21 -17.85 -14.69
N SER A 933 53.92 -18.49 -13.77
CA SER A 933 53.70 -18.36 -12.32
C SER A 933 54.73 -17.48 -11.63
N TYR A 934 54.27 -16.85 -10.56
CA TYR A 934 55.04 -15.92 -9.76
C TYR A 934 54.87 -16.21 -8.26
N THR A 935 55.94 -16.07 -7.50
CA THR A 935 55.96 -16.22 -6.02
C THR A 935 56.06 -14.86 -5.33
N GLY A 936 55.61 -14.78 -4.09
CA GLY A 936 55.78 -13.59 -3.26
C GLY A 936 57.23 -13.38 -2.82
N ASP A 937 57.69 -12.13 -2.89
CA ASP A 937 58.92 -11.63 -2.25
C ASP A 937 58.69 -10.14 -1.85
N ASN A 938 59.55 -9.56 -1.01
CA ASN A 938 59.42 -8.20 -0.49
C ASN A 938 60.75 -7.48 -0.28
N SER A 939 60.72 -6.14 -0.22
CA SER A 939 61.84 -5.28 0.18
C SER A 939 61.31 -3.97 0.77
N GLU A 940 61.74 -3.63 1.99
CA GLU A 940 61.24 -2.52 2.81
C GLU A 940 59.70 -2.48 2.93
N GLN A 941 59.03 -1.66 2.11
CA GLN A 941 57.57 -1.52 2.04
C GLN A 941 56.96 -2.06 0.75
N THR A 942 57.78 -2.43 -0.25
CA THR A 942 57.29 -2.94 -1.54
C THR A 942 57.28 -4.46 -1.56
N SER A 943 56.24 -5.06 -2.11
CA SER A 943 56.15 -6.49 -2.37
C SER A 943 55.99 -6.78 -3.87
N TYR A 944 56.57 -7.91 -4.27
CA TYR A 944 56.80 -8.29 -5.65
C TYR A 944 56.23 -9.68 -5.96
N ALA A 945 55.84 -9.85 -7.22
CA ALA A 945 55.71 -11.13 -7.89
C ALA A 945 57.04 -11.48 -8.59
N VAL A 946 57.83 -12.37 -7.99
CA VAL A 946 59.05 -12.94 -8.58
C VAL A 946 58.66 -14.06 -9.54
N ALA A 947 59.15 -14.03 -10.78
CA ALA A 947 58.92 -15.13 -11.73
C ALA A 947 59.58 -16.42 -11.20
N ALA A 948 58.82 -17.51 -11.11
CA ALA A 948 59.27 -18.75 -10.48
C ALA A 948 58.57 -19.98 -11.04
N THR A 949 59.27 -21.12 -11.03
CA THR A 949 58.63 -22.44 -11.12
C THR A 949 58.07 -22.78 -9.74
N ILE A 950 56.78 -23.10 -9.66
CA ILE A 950 56.12 -23.48 -8.41
C ILE A 950 55.62 -24.92 -8.56
N LEU A 951 55.86 -25.77 -7.56
CA LEU A 951 55.32 -27.13 -7.51
C LEU A 951 54.59 -27.34 -6.19
N GLU A 952 53.30 -27.60 -6.25
CA GLU A 952 52.52 -28.21 -5.18
C GLU A 952 52.40 -29.71 -5.45
N TYR A 953 52.72 -30.55 -4.47
CA TYR A 953 52.65 -32.00 -4.61
C TYR A 953 51.92 -32.65 -3.44
N GLN A 954 51.25 -33.78 -3.72
CA GLN A 954 50.54 -34.59 -2.73
C GLN A 954 50.57 -36.08 -3.14
N VAL A 955 50.90 -36.96 -2.19
CA VAL A 955 50.79 -38.42 -2.34
C VAL A 955 49.44 -38.86 -1.80
N VAL A 956 48.51 -39.21 -2.69
CA VAL A 956 47.10 -39.52 -2.35
C VAL A 956 46.89 -40.98 -1.94
N SER A 957 47.77 -41.90 -2.37
CA SER A 957 47.83 -43.27 -1.84
C SER A 957 48.33 -43.27 -0.39
N PRO A 958 47.94 -44.26 0.46
CA PRO A 958 48.39 -44.32 1.85
C PRO A 958 49.89 -44.65 2.02
N TYR A 959 50.55 -45.10 0.96
CA TYR A 959 51.99 -45.38 0.84
C TYR A 959 52.62 -44.60 -0.31
N GLY A 960 53.96 -44.53 -0.34
CA GLY A 960 54.77 -43.80 -1.32
C GLY A 960 55.37 -42.50 -0.78
N GLU A 961 56.44 -42.01 -1.43
CA GLU A 961 57.06 -40.70 -1.17
C GLU A 961 57.42 -40.00 -2.48
N ILE A 962 57.51 -38.68 -2.45
CA ILE A 962 58.12 -37.82 -3.49
C ILE A 962 59.41 -37.21 -2.92
N LYS A 963 60.47 -37.20 -3.73
CA LYS A 963 61.70 -36.44 -3.47
C LYS A 963 61.92 -35.43 -4.58
N TYR A 964 62.38 -34.24 -4.21
CA TYR A 964 62.74 -33.17 -5.13
C TYR A 964 64.22 -32.82 -4.99
N LEU A 965 64.86 -32.47 -6.11
CA LEU A 965 66.20 -31.93 -6.18
C LEU A 965 66.18 -30.57 -6.91
N PRO A 966 66.99 -29.59 -6.48
CA PRO A 966 67.83 -29.61 -5.27
C PRO A 966 66.97 -29.68 -3.99
N ALA A 967 67.53 -30.27 -2.93
CA ALA A 967 66.84 -30.36 -1.64
C ALA A 967 66.82 -28.99 -0.94
N ARG A 968 65.78 -28.68 -0.16
CA ARG A 968 65.72 -27.44 0.62
C ARG A 968 66.86 -27.36 1.65
N ALA A 969 67.30 -26.14 1.95
CA ALA A 969 68.18 -25.89 3.09
C ALA A 969 67.47 -26.21 4.42
N PRO A 970 68.20 -26.53 5.51
CA PRO A 970 67.64 -26.54 6.85
C PRO A 970 67.00 -25.18 7.14
N ASP A 971 65.72 -25.20 7.51
CA ASP A 971 64.93 -24.06 7.98
C ASP A 971 64.92 -22.81 7.05
N ASN A 972 65.30 -22.98 5.77
CA ASN A 972 65.38 -21.95 4.74
C ASN A 972 66.30 -20.73 5.08
N GLU A 973 67.33 -20.92 5.90
CA GLU A 973 68.36 -19.90 6.18
C GLU A 973 69.75 -20.25 5.58
N PRO A 974 70.60 -19.26 5.27
CA PRO A 974 70.37 -17.81 5.32
C PRO A 974 69.76 -17.26 4.02
N LEU A 975 69.07 -16.12 4.13
CA LEU A 975 68.55 -15.37 2.99
C LEU A 975 69.66 -14.61 2.22
N PRO A 976 69.53 -14.38 0.89
CA PRO A 976 68.47 -14.89 0.02
C PRO A 976 68.69 -16.37 -0.36
N VAL A 977 67.59 -17.13 -0.42
CA VAL A 977 67.57 -18.53 -0.80
C VAL A 977 67.53 -18.72 -2.33
N ALA A 978 68.20 -19.77 -2.82
CA ALA A 978 68.17 -20.16 -4.23
C ALA A 978 67.01 -21.12 -4.58
N ILE A 979 66.42 -21.75 -3.55
CA ILE A 979 65.22 -22.59 -3.61
C ILE A 979 64.51 -22.46 -2.26
N TRP A 980 63.19 -22.38 -2.28
CA TRP A 980 62.36 -22.37 -1.08
C TRP A 980 61.39 -23.57 -1.09
N GLY A 981 61.00 -24.07 0.08
CA GLY A 981 59.94 -25.07 0.16
C GLY A 981 59.48 -25.40 1.57
N ASN A 982 58.23 -25.84 1.69
CA ASN A 982 57.57 -26.28 2.92
C ASN A 982 57.06 -27.73 2.80
N GLY A 983 56.51 -28.30 3.88
CA GLY A 983 55.94 -29.66 3.87
C GLY A 983 56.93 -30.82 4.09
N THR A 984 56.53 -32.01 3.63
CA THR A 984 57.07 -33.35 3.93
C THR A 984 57.32 -34.16 2.65
N SER A 985 57.94 -35.35 2.75
CA SER A 985 58.09 -36.29 1.62
C SER A 985 56.79 -36.80 0.99
N ARG A 986 55.62 -36.40 1.50
CA ARG A 986 54.31 -36.81 0.97
C ARG A 986 53.37 -35.67 0.59
N PHE A 987 53.65 -34.43 1.00
CA PHE A 987 52.94 -33.25 0.54
C PHE A 987 53.72 -31.97 0.86
N GLY A 988 53.63 -30.95 0.00
CA GLY A 988 54.24 -29.64 0.25
C GLY A 988 54.30 -28.75 -0.98
N ARG A 989 54.89 -27.56 -0.83
CA ARG A 989 55.26 -26.67 -1.94
C ARG A 989 56.77 -26.58 -2.09
N VAL A 990 57.25 -26.51 -3.34
CA VAL A 990 58.60 -26.09 -3.73
C VAL A 990 58.50 -24.88 -4.64
N VAL A 991 59.39 -23.90 -4.48
CA VAL A 991 59.49 -22.69 -5.30
C VAL A 991 60.93 -22.49 -5.74
N VAL A 992 61.15 -22.41 -7.06
CA VAL A 992 62.45 -22.15 -7.67
C VAL A 992 62.36 -20.86 -8.50
N PRO A 993 62.99 -19.75 -8.08
CA PRO A 993 62.92 -18.48 -8.80
C PRO A 993 63.72 -18.55 -10.11
N LEU A 994 63.26 -17.88 -11.16
CA LEU A 994 63.68 -18.16 -12.54
C LEU A 994 65.18 -17.90 -12.79
N ASN A 995 65.78 -16.90 -12.15
CA ASN A 995 67.19 -16.56 -12.36
C ASN A 995 68.17 -17.47 -11.57
N SER A 996 67.68 -18.43 -10.77
CA SER A 996 68.53 -19.33 -9.97
C SER A 996 69.40 -20.28 -10.81
N LEU A 997 69.01 -20.54 -12.06
CA LEU A 997 69.60 -21.56 -12.95
C LEU A 997 69.57 -23.00 -12.40
N LEU A 998 68.76 -23.26 -11.35
CA LEU A 998 68.61 -24.57 -10.75
C LEU A 998 67.44 -25.33 -11.43
N PRO A 999 67.67 -26.47 -12.10
CA PRO A 999 66.57 -27.30 -12.58
C PRO A 999 65.90 -28.00 -11.40
N LEU A 1000 64.56 -27.99 -11.38
CA LEU A 1000 63.78 -28.80 -10.45
C LEU A 1000 63.62 -30.22 -11.03
N ASP A 1001 63.77 -31.23 -10.18
CA ASP A 1001 63.83 -32.64 -10.57
C ASP A 1001 63.07 -33.48 -9.53
N ILE A 1002 62.00 -34.14 -9.97
CA ILE A 1002 61.03 -34.83 -9.12
C ILE A 1002 61.16 -36.33 -9.32
N THR A 1003 61.41 -37.06 -8.23
CA THR A 1003 61.54 -38.52 -8.23
C THR A 1003 60.46 -39.14 -7.35
N PHE A 1004 59.68 -40.07 -7.93
CA PHE A 1004 58.72 -40.89 -7.20
C PHE A 1004 59.49 -42.05 -6.55
N VAL A 1005 59.39 -42.18 -5.23
CA VAL A 1005 60.25 -43.09 -4.45
C VAL A 1005 59.60 -44.45 -4.29
N GLU A 1006 60.27 -45.47 -4.79
CA GLU A 1006 59.86 -46.87 -4.69
C GLU A 1006 60.66 -47.63 -3.63
N SER A 1007 60.12 -48.78 -3.23
CA SER A 1007 60.76 -49.74 -2.32
C SER A 1007 60.44 -51.17 -2.73
N GLU A 1008 61.04 -52.15 -2.06
CA GLU A 1008 60.73 -53.59 -2.24
C GLU A 1008 59.26 -53.95 -1.91
N SER A 1009 58.48 -53.02 -1.35
CA SER A 1009 57.06 -53.21 -1.01
C SER A 1009 56.12 -52.16 -1.63
N VAL A 1010 56.61 -51.13 -2.32
CA VAL A 1010 55.80 -50.03 -2.88
C VAL A 1010 56.34 -49.60 -4.25
N GLU A 1011 55.49 -49.69 -5.28
CA GLU A 1011 55.77 -49.28 -6.67
C GLU A 1011 54.95 -48.02 -7.03
N PHE A 1012 55.50 -47.14 -7.86
CA PHE A 1012 54.81 -45.96 -8.40
C PHE A 1012 53.84 -46.36 -9.51
N GLN A 1013 52.58 -45.90 -9.41
CA GLN A 1013 51.53 -46.23 -10.36
C GLN A 1013 51.36 -45.14 -11.43
N GLN A 1014 51.07 -43.92 -10.99
CA GLN A 1014 50.88 -42.74 -11.84
C GLN A 1014 50.87 -41.47 -10.98
N ALA A 1015 51.10 -40.32 -11.60
CA ALA A 1015 50.76 -39.02 -11.02
C ALA A 1015 49.94 -38.18 -12.00
N GLU A 1016 48.94 -37.48 -11.49
CA GLU A 1016 48.14 -36.52 -12.24
C GLU A 1016 48.73 -35.13 -12.05
N LEU A 1017 49.01 -34.44 -13.16
CA LEU A 1017 49.64 -33.14 -13.21
C LEU A 1017 48.68 -32.13 -13.84
N LYS A 1018 48.48 -30.99 -13.18
CA LYS A 1018 47.85 -29.79 -13.75
C LYS A 1018 48.86 -28.65 -13.81
N ILE A 1019 48.96 -27.97 -14.94
CA ILE A 1019 49.91 -26.88 -15.20
C ILE A 1019 49.12 -25.58 -15.40
N SER A 1020 49.62 -24.45 -14.89
CA SER A 1020 48.94 -23.15 -14.96
C SER A 1020 48.74 -22.55 -16.36
N ASN A 1021 49.36 -23.14 -17.39
CA ASN A 1021 49.06 -22.85 -18.80
C ASN A 1021 47.76 -23.51 -19.30
N GLY A 1022 47.05 -24.26 -18.45
CA GLY A 1022 45.81 -24.98 -18.77
C GLY A 1022 46.02 -26.42 -19.24
N GLU A 1023 47.24 -26.95 -19.19
CA GLU A 1023 47.54 -28.33 -19.59
C GLU A 1023 47.37 -29.32 -18.42
N GLU A 1024 46.69 -30.44 -18.69
CA GLU A 1024 46.60 -31.59 -17.79
C GLU A 1024 47.32 -32.79 -18.41
N ARG A 1025 48.16 -33.48 -17.62
CA ARG A 1025 48.92 -34.67 -18.05
C ARG A 1025 48.86 -35.76 -16.98
N GLN A 1026 49.01 -37.01 -17.39
CA GLN A 1026 49.39 -38.10 -16.50
C GLN A 1026 50.86 -38.44 -16.72
N ILE A 1027 51.59 -38.63 -15.61
CA ILE A 1027 52.99 -39.06 -15.57
C ILE A 1027 53.00 -40.52 -15.13
N ILE A 1028 53.67 -41.38 -15.90
CA ILE A 1028 53.91 -42.80 -15.57
C ILE A 1028 55.41 -43.08 -15.37
N GLU A 1029 56.25 -42.11 -15.69
CA GLU A 1029 57.69 -42.11 -15.50
C GLU A 1029 58.04 -41.90 -14.03
N LYS A 1030 58.92 -42.75 -13.49
CA LYS A 1030 59.37 -42.74 -12.09
C LYS A 1030 60.19 -41.47 -11.71
N ARG A 1031 60.42 -40.58 -12.67
CA ARG A 1031 61.10 -39.28 -12.53
C ARG A 1031 60.55 -38.28 -13.56
N TRP A 1032 60.35 -37.04 -13.15
CA TRP A 1032 59.76 -35.97 -13.96
C TRP A 1032 60.46 -34.62 -13.72
N PHE A 1033 60.50 -33.79 -14.76
CA PHE A 1033 61.12 -32.46 -14.75
C PHE A 1033 60.04 -31.41 -15.00
N PRO A 1034 59.71 -30.55 -14.03
CA PRO A 1034 58.73 -29.48 -14.20
C PRO A 1034 59.19 -28.45 -15.24
N GLU A 1035 58.25 -27.96 -16.05
CA GLU A 1035 58.53 -26.89 -17.01
C GLU A 1035 58.77 -25.56 -16.29
N SER A 1036 59.88 -24.90 -16.61
CA SER A 1036 60.34 -23.70 -15.90
C SER A 1036 59.38 -22.53 -16.04
N GLY A 1037 59.10 -21.86 -14.91
CA GLY A 1037 58.26 -20.67 -14.86
C GLY A 1037 56.76 -20.93 -14.83
N TYR A 1038 56.31 -22.18 -14.72
CA TYR A 1038 54.89 -22.53 -14.52
C TYR A 1038 54.62 -23.07 -13.12
N HIS A 1039 53.36 -22.99 -12.70
CA HIS A 1039 52.85 -23.66 -11.51
C HIS A 1039 52.35 -25.04 -11.89
N HIS A 1040 52.74 -26.01 -11.09
CA HIS A 1040 52.45 -27.42 -11.27
C HIS A 1040 51.75 -27.95 -10.02
N GLN A 1041 50.58 -28.57 -10.17
CA GLN A 1041 49.89 -29.28 -9.10
C GLN A 1041 49.93 -30.78 -9.40
N LEU A 1042 50.55 -31.56 -8.51
CA LEU A 1042 50.95 -32.94 -8.75
C LEU A 1042 50.35 -33.91 -7.71
N GLN A 1043 49.43 -34.78 -8.11
CA GLN A 1043 48.82 -35.80 -7.24
C GLN A 1043 49.32 -37.20 -7.60
N ALA A 1044 50.11 -37.82 -6.74
CA ALA A 1044 50.79 -39.10 -7.02
C ALA A 1044 50.17 -40.31 -6.29
N SER A 1045 50.10 -41.44 -6.99
CA SER A 1045 49.56 -42.72 -6.51
C SER A 1045 50.58 -43.85 -6.61
N PHE A 1046 50.60 -44.72 -5.61
CA PHE A 1046 51.51 -45.85 -5.45
C PHE A 1046 50.76 -47.12 -5.00
N GLN A 1047 51.27 -48.29 -5.37
CA GLN A 1047 50.68 -49.61 -5.12
C GLN A 1047 51.64 -50.52 -4.32
N GLN A 1048 51.10 -51.44 -3.51
CA GLN A 1048 51.85 -52.39 -2.66
C GLN A 1048 52.02 -53.77 -3.35
N THR A 1049 53.17 -54.45 -3.14
CA THR A 1049 53.64 -55.50 -4.09
C THR A 1049 54.02 -56.90 -3.53
N THR A 1050 53.95 -57.20 -2.22
CA THR A 1050 54.46 -58.47 -1.64
C THR A 1050 53.43 -59.31 -0.83
N GLU A 1051 53.63 -60.65 -0.81
CA GLU A 1051 52.88 -61.61 0.02
C GLU A 1051 53.18 -61.44 1.52
N ASN A 1052 52.20 -61.66 2.41
CA ASN A 1052 52.33 -61.34 3.84
C ASN A 1052 51.62 -62.35 4.77
N LEU A 1053 52.12 -62.47 6.00
CA LEU A 1053 51.42 -63.03 7.15
C LEU A 1053 51.27 -61.92 8.19
N GLU A 1054 50.04 -61.44 8.38
CA GLU A 1054 49.79 -60.17 9.05
C GLU A 1054 48.78 -60.31 10.20
N LEU A 1055 49.10 -59.71 11.34
CA LEU A 1055 48.17 -59.51 12.46
C LEU A 1055 47.33 -58.24 12.19
N VAL A 1056 46.40 -58.35 11.24
CA VAL A 1056 45.61 -57.22 10.70
C VAL A 1056 44.75 -56.53 11.76
N ALA A 1057 44.24 -57.28 12.75
CA ALA A 1057 43.50 -56.71 13.86
C ALA A 1057 43.76 -57.45 15.18
N VAL A 1058 43.71 -56.69 16.27
CA VAL A 1058 43.61 -57.14 17.66
C VAL A 1058 42.48 -56.35 18.32
N PRO A 1059 41.94 -56.77 19.49
CA PRO A 1059 40.97 -55.96 20.24
C PRO A 1059 41.42 -54.51 20.39
N SER A 1060 40.54 -53.59 20.02
CA SER A 1060 40.76 -52.16 20.25
C SER A 1060 40.61 -51.80 21.73
N GLU A 1061 39.82 -52.58 22.48
CA GLU A 1061 39.58 -52.37 23.91
C GLU A 1061 39.32 -53.70 24.64
N ILE A 1062 39.81 -53.77 25.88
CA ILE A 1062 39.59 -54.87 26.84
C ILE A 1062 39.23 -54.21 28.17
N ASP A 1063 37.96 -53.81 28.31
CA ASP A 1063 37.49 -53.10 29.51
C ASP A 1063 37.05 -54.09 30.59
N PHE A 1064 37.66 -53.97 31.78
CA PHE A 1064 37.27 -54.75 32.95
C PHE A 1064 36.07 -54.16 33.71
N GLY A 1065 35.62 -52.96 33.33
CA GLY A 1065 34.46 -52.27 33.86
C GLY A 1065 34.73 -51.48 35.15
N THR A 1066 33.77 -50.64 35.53
CA THR A 1066 33.81 -49.87 36.79
C THR A 1066 33.25 -50.71 37.94
N HIS A 1067 34.07 -50.98 38.96
CA HIS A 1067 33.71 -51.81 40.12
C HIS A 1067 33.84 -51.08 41.45
N SER A 1068 33.00 -51.46 42.42
CA SER A 1068 33.05 -50.94 43.79
C SER A 1068 34.13 -51.65 44.62
N ILE A 1069 34.89 -50.85 45.39
CA ILE A 1069 36.03 -51.35 46.17
C ILE A 1069 35.56 -52.30 47.28
N GLY A 1070 36.27 -53.42 47.42
CA GLY A 1070 36.15 -54.32 48.56
C GLY A 1070 35.05 -55.38 48.47
N GLN A 1071 34.27 -55.44 47.39
CA GLN A 1071 33.30 -56.53 47.19
C GLN A 1071 33.93 -57.73 46.46
N THR A 1072 34.35 -57.54 45.21
CA THR A 1072 34.87 -58.59 44.31
C THR A 1072 36.39 -58.53 44.19
N THR A 1073 37.06 -59.62 43.80
CA THR A 1073 38.54 -59.68 43.63
C THR A 1073 39.01 -60.29 42.31
N ILE A 1074 38.09 -60.73 41.46
CA ILE A 1074 38.32 -61.27 40.11
C ILE A 1074 37.32 -60.59 39.18
N PHE A 1075 37.81 -59.99 38.10
CA PHE A 1075 37.04 -59.22 37.13
C PHE A 1075 37.30 -59.77 35.73
N TYR A 1076 36.23 -60.00 34.96
CA TYR A 1076 36.30 -60.48 33.57
C TYR A 1076 35.95 -59.31 32.65
N PRO A 1077 36.66 -59.12 31.52
CA PRO A 1077 36.46 -57.96 30.67
C PRO A 1077 35.33 -58.16 29.67
N GLN A 1078 34.79 -57.05 29.17
CA GLN A 1078 34.21 -57.02 27.84
C GLN A 1078 35.32 -56.68 26.84
N ILE A 1079 35.31 -57.36 25.69
CA ILE A 1079 36.31 -57.21 24.64
C ILE A 1079 35.61 -56.59 23.44
N VAL A 1080 36.18 -55.51 22.89
CA VAL A 1080 35.63 -54.78 21.74
C VAL A 1080 36.65 -54.80 20.61
N GLY A 1081 36.14 -55.03 19.39
CA GLY A 1081 36.94 -55.28 18.20
C GLY A 1081 37.04 -56.77 17.89
N LYS A 1082 38.04 -57.15 17.09
CA LYS A 1082 38.28 -58.53 16.64
C LYS A 1082 39.77 -58.83 16.65
N LEU A 1083 40.10 -60.12 16.71
CA LEU A 1083 41.42 -60.62 16.34
C LEU A 1083 41.33 -61.16 14.92
N GLN A 1084 42.11 -60.61 14.01
CA GLN A 1084 42.17 -61.05 12.60
C GLN A 1084 43.64 -61.24 12.20
N ILE A 1085 43.95 -62.45 11.77
CA ILE A 1085 45.23 -62.81 11.15
C ILE A 1085 44.95 -63.11 9.68
N LYS A 1086 45.68 -62.46 8.79
CA LYS A 1086 45.57 -62.63 7.34
C LYS A 1086 46.85 -63.26 6.81
N ASP A 1087 46.73 -64.45 6.25
CA ASP A 1087 47.84 -65.20 5.68
C ASP A 1087 47.62 -65.31 4.17
N THR A 1088 48.35 -64.51 3.39
CA THR A 1088 48.29 -64.54 1.91
C THR A 1088 49.40 -65.36 1.28
N ARG A 1089 50.26 -66.00 2.09
CA ARG A 1089 51.34 -66.89 1.60
C ARG A 1089 50.77 -68.08 0.84
N ILE A 1090 51.41 -68.44 -0.28
CA ILE A 1090 51.02 -69.61 -1.09
C ILE A 1090 51.20 -70.93 -0.30
N GLU A 1091 52.34 -71.11 0.36
CA GLU A 1091 52.56 -72.24 1.28
C GLU A 1091 52.25 -71.82 2.72
N LYS A 1092 51.19 -72.40 3.28
CA LYS A 1092 50.67 -72.07 4.61
C LYS A 1092 51.43 -72.83 5.69
N GLU A 1093 52.59 -72.35 6.09
CA GLU A 1093 53.26 -72.84 7.31
C GLU A 1093 52.45 -72.44 8.55
N ASN A 1094 52.55 -73.25 9.63
CA ASN A 1094 51.92 -72.93 10.90
C ASN A 1094 52.44 -71.61 11.48
N TRP A 1095 51.55 -70.88 12.15
CA TRP A 1095 51.86 -69.70 12.94
C TRP A 1095 51.38 -69.87 14.39
N GLN A 1096 52.05 -69.17 15.31
CA GLN A 1096 51.71 -69.08 16.72
C GLN A 1096 51.39 -67.63 17.09
N LEU A 1097 50.32 -67.42 17.86
CA LEU A 1097 49.98 -66.13 18.45
C LEU A 1097 50.20 -66.18 19.97
N LYS A 1098 51.16 -65.39 20.45
CA LYS A 1098 51.49 -65.23 21.87
C LYS A 1098 50.91 -63.92 22.39
N LEU A 1099 50.46 -63.92 23.64
CA LEU A 1099 49.85 -62.77 24.34
C LEU A 1099 50.62 -62.49 25.64
N LYS A 1100 50.90 -61.21 25.90
CA LYS A 1100 51.49 -60.71 27.14
C LYS A 1100 50.76 -59.45 27.60
N ALA A 1101 50.72 -59.21 28.90
CA ALA A 1101 50.19 -57.99 29.50
C ALA A 1101 51.25 -57.30 30.36
N ILE A 1102 51.26 -55.97 30.37
CA ILE A 1102 52.11 -55.15 31.25
C ILE A 1102 51.19 -54.29 32.14
N SER A 1103 51.45 -54.32 33.46
CA SER A 1103 50.71 -53.57 34.48
C SER A 1103 51.62 -52.65 35.30
N ASP A 1104 51.05 -51.54 35.79
CA ASP A 1104 51.66 -50.58 36.72
C ASP A 1104 51.66 -51.05 38.20
N LYS A 1105 51.63 -52.38 38.43
CA LYS A 1105 51.81 -53.08 39.72
C LYS A 1105 50.67 -52.96 40.74
N LYS A 1106 49.41 -52.86 40.30
CA LYS A 1106 48.23 -52.83 41.21
C LYS A 1106 47.33 -54.06 41.14
N GLY A 1107 47.21 -54.71 39.99
CA GLY A 1107 46.47 -55.95 39.79
C GLY A 1107 47.21 -56.91 38.86
N GLU A 1108 46.92 -58.20 38.97
CA GLU A 1108 47.62 -59.29 38.28
C GLU A 1108 46.69 -59.86 37.19
N LEU A 1109 47.17 -59.93 35.95
CA LEU A 1109 46.39 -60.40 34.79
C LEU A 1109 46.69 -61.86 34.47
N PHE A 1110 45.64 -62.63 34.20
CA PHE A 1110 45.73 -64.06 33.94
C PHE A 1110 44.90 -64.46 32.72
N PHE A 1111 45.33 -65.52 32.03
CA PHE A 1111 44.51 -66.24 31.06
C PHE A 1111 44.03 -67.56 31.66
N LYS A 1112 42.77 -67.89 31.42
CA LYS A 1112 42.15 -69.15 31.84
C LYS A 1112 41.87 -70.03 30.63
N LYS A 1113 42.23 -71.31 30.68
CA LYS A 1113 41.95 -72.28 29.60
C LYS A 1113 41.65 -73.64 30.25
N GLN A 1114 40.49 -74.22 29.94
CA GLN A 1114 40.06 -75.54 30.47
C GLN A 1114 40.18 -75.69 32.00
N GLY A 1115 39.99 -74.60 32.75
CA GLY A 1115 40.08 -74.58 34.21
C GLY A 1115 41.48 -74.35 34.79
N GLN A 1116 42.55 -74.45 34.00
CA GLN A 1116 43.88 -73.97 34.40
C GLN A 1116 43.99 -72.45 34.22
N ILE A 1117 44.92 -71.84 34.97
CA ILE A 1117 45.14 -70.40 35.05
C ILE A 1117 46.64 -70.13 34.83
N TYR A 1118 46.95 -69.26 33.88
CA TYR A 1118 48.31 -68.88 33.48
C TYR A 1118 48.50 -67.37 33.67
N SER A 1119 49.67 -66.93 34.15
CA SER A 1119 49.97 -65.49 34.24
C SER A 1119 50.19 -64.89 32.85
N LEU A 1120 49.75 -63.66 32.63
CA LEU A 1120 50.04 -62.88 31.42
C LEU A 1120 51.21 -61.90 31.59
N GLU A 1121 51.89 -61.89 32.75
CA GLU A 1121 53.12 -61.09 32.93
C GLU A 1121 54.30 -61.62 32.10
N GLU A 1122 54.21 -62.86 31.61
CA GLU A 1122 55.10 -63.51 30.64
C GLU A 1122 54.34 -63.83 29.35
N GLU A 1123 55.04 -64.25 28.28
CA GLU A 1123 54.42 -64.53 26.98
C GLU A 1123 53.68 -65.87 26.99
N PHE A 1124 52.35 -65.82 26.98
CA PHE A 1124 51.50 -67.00 26.94
C PHE A 1124 51.12 -67.36 25.50
N LEU A 1125 51.35 -68.61 25.08
CA LEU A 1125 50.87 -69.13 23.80
C LEU A 1125 49.34 -69.26 23.82
N LEU A 1126 48.67 -68.35 23.14
CA LEU A 1126 47.21 -68.23 23.15
C LEU A 1126 46.56 -69.26 22.24
N MET A 1127 47.05 -69.33 21.00
CA MET A 1127 46.59 -70.20 19.92
C MET A 1127 47.68 -70.38 18.86
N GLU A 1128 47.53 -71.41 18.04
CA GLU A 1128 48.32 -71.66 16.84
C GLU A 1128 47.40 -72.11 15.71
N GLY A 1129 47.80 -71.87 14.46
CA GLY A 1129 46.92 -72.03 13.30
C GLY A 1129 47.67 -72.03 11.97
N GLN A 1130 46.93 -72.18 10.87
CA GLN A 1130 47.48 -72.37 9.53
C GLN A 1130 46.57 -71.69 8.49
N GLY A 1131 47.06 -70.67 7.79
CA GLY A 1131 46.21 -69.76 7.00
C GLY A 1131 45.51 -68.69 7.85
N SER A 1132 44.70 -67.83 7.22
CA SER A 1132 43.98 -66.75 7.88
C SER A 1132 42.99 -67.22 8.95
N PHE A 1133 42.82 -66.42 10.01
CA PHE A 1133 41.95 -66.70 11.15
C PHE A 1133 41.26 -65.40 11.62
N GLU A 1134 40.01 -65.49 12.07
CA GLU A 1134 39.27 -64.36 12.63
C GLU A 1134 38.41 -64.81 13.83
N THR A 1135 38.37 -64.00 14.88
CA THR A 1135 37.43 -64.16 16.01
C THR A 1135 37.01 -62.82 16.61
N ASP A 1136 35.80 -62.76 17.14
CA ASP A 1136 35.23 -61.65 17.91
C ASP A 1136 35.31 -61.87 19.42
N PHE A 1137 36.00 -62.93 19.87
CA PHE A 1137 36.12 -63.33 21.28
C PHE A 1137 34.81 -63.66 21.99
N SER A 1138 33.71 -63.90 21.27
CA SER A 1138 32.43 -64.34 21.86
C SER A 1138 32.51 -65.67 22.64
N GLU A 1139 33.53 -66.49 22.37
CA GLU A 1139 33.82 -67.72 23.13
C GLU A 1139 34.55 -67.48 24.47
N TRP A 1140 34.99 -66.25 24.77
CA TRP A 1140 35.72 -65.96 26.01
C TRP A 1140 34.78 -65.57 27.15
N ASP A 1141 34.77 -66.37 28.21
CA ASP A 1141 33.85 -66.30 29.34
C ASP A 1141 34.57 -66.54 30.69
N THR A 1142 33.77 -66.74 31.75
CA THR A 1142 34.27 -67.08 33.09
C THR A 1142 35.02 -68.41 33.20
N LYS A 1143 35.06 -69.26 32.16
CA LYS A 1143 35.71 -70.58 32.12
C LYS A 1143 36.97 -70.58 31.26
N THR A 1144 36.95 -69.87 30.13
CA THR A 1144 38.09 -69.69 29.22
C THR A 1144 38.19 -68.23 28.80
N GLY A 1145 39.32 -67.54 29.01
CA GLY A 1145 39.45 -66.11 28.68
C GLY A 1145 40.41 -65.36 29.62
N ILE A 1146 40.61 -64.05 29.36
CA ILE A 1146 41.39 -63.16 30.24
C ILE A 1146 40.57 -62.83 31.50
N PHE A 1147 41.23 -62.72 32.66
CA PHE A 1147 40.67 -62.05 33.83
C PHE A 1147 41.72 -61.27 34.63
N LEU A 1148 41.28 -60.20 35.29
CA LEU A 1148 42.07 -59.39 36.20
C LEU A 1148 41.81 -59.83 37.64
N ARG A 1149 42.86 -60.12 38.40
CA ARG A 1149 42.79 -60.41 39.83
C ARG A 1149 43.37 -59.25 40.63
N MET A 1150 42.59 -58.74 41.59
CA MET A 1150 43.02 -57.64 42.45
C MET A 1150 42.56 -57.88 43.89
N ALA A 1151 43.51 -58.09 44.80
CA ALA A 1151 43.26 -58.26 46.22
C ALA A 1151 42.60 -57.00 46.82
N LYS A 1152 41.70 -57.16 47.79
CA LYS A 1152 40.85 -56.05 48.31
C LYS A 1152 41.67 -54.91 48.90
N GLU A 1153 42.83 -55.25 49.44
CA GLU A 1153 43.80 -54.37 50.09
C GLU A 1153 44.60 -53.52 49.08
N ARG A 1154 44.61 -53.91 47.80
CA ARG A 1154 45.26 -53.17 46.70
C ARG A 1154 44.29 -52.28 45.90
N GLN A 1155 42.98 -52.51 46.02
CA GLN A 1155 41.95 -51.74 45.31
C GLN A 1155 41.88 -50.29 45.82
N LYS A 1156 41.94 -49.32 44.91
CA LYS A 1156 41.90 -47.88 45.19
C LYS A 1156 41.07 -47.16 44.13
N ILE A 1157 40.52 -45.98 44.47
CA ILE A 1157 39.73 -45.18 43.52
C ILE A 1157 40.68 -44.58 42.48
N GLY A 1158 40.32 -44.75 41.21
CA GLY A 1158 41.04 -44.20 40.05
C GLY A 1158 40.77 -45.02 38.79
N THR A 1159 41.11 -44.45 37.64
CA THR A 1159 41.17 -45.18 36.36
C THR A 1159 42.54 -45.84 36.23
N TYR A 1160 42.58 -47.08 35.75
CA TYR A 1160 43.81 -47.85 35.53
C TYR A 1160 43.78 -48.48 34.14
N SER A 1161 44.90 -48.46 33.43
CA SER A 1161 45.07 -49.06 32.10
C SER A 1161 46.13 -50.16 32.12
N PHE A 1162 46.01 -51.10 31.20
CA PHE A 1162 46.92 -52.23 31.03
C PHE A 1162 47.31 -52.34 29.55
N SER A 1163 48.59 -52.60 29.27
CA SER A 1163 49.08 -52.68 27.88
C SER A 1163 49.24 -54.14 27.46
N PHE A 1164 48.32 -54.62 26.62
CA PHE A 1164 48.39 -55.95 26.02
C PHE A 1164 49.26 -55.92 24.75
N HIS A 1165 50.19 -56.87 24.67
CA HIS A 1165 51.13 -57.04 23.57
C HIS A 1165 50.83 -58.38 22.90
N TRP A 1166 50.53 -58.33 21.61
CA TRP A 1166 50.18 -59.48 20.78
C TRP A 1166 51.33 -59.75 19.81
N VAL A 1167 51.83 -60.98 19.78
CA VAL A 1167 53.00 -61.36 18.97
C VAL A 1167 52.64 -62.55 18.09
N LEU A 1168 52.53 -62.30 16.79
CA LEU A 1168 52.38 -63.33 15.77
C LEU A 1168 53.77 -63.78 15.29
N THR A 1169 54.00 -65.09 15.19
CA THR A 1169 55.28 -65.65 14.71
C THR A 1169 55.08 -66.94 13.94
N THR A 1170 56.00 -67.26 13.01
CA THR A 1170 56.05 -68.54 12.29
C THR A 1170 56.90 -69.59 13.00
N LYS A 1171 57.60 -69.22 14.11
CA LYS A 1171 58.30 -70.20 14.93
C LYS A 1171 57.32 -70.99 15.81
N VAL A 1172 57.09 -72.24 15.42
CA VAL A 1172 56.61 -73.29 16.32
C VAL A 1172 57.81 -73.84 17.10
N GLU A 1173 57.76 -73.79 18.43
CA GLU A 1173 58.71 -74.41 19.37
C GLU A 1173 58.07 -75.60 20.08
#